data_AF-A0A7K4BK95-F1
#
_entry.id   AF-A0A7K4BK95-F1
#
_cell.length_a   1.000
_cell.length_b   1.000
_cell.length_c   1.000
_cell.angle_alpha   90.00
_cell.angle_beta   90.00
_cell.angle_gamma   90.00
#
_symmetry.space_group_name_H-M   'P 1'
#
loop_
_entity.id
_entity.type
_entity.pdbx_description
1 polymer ?
#
loop_
_entity_poly.entity_id
_entity_poly.type
_entity_poly.pdbx_seq_one_letter_code
_entity_poly.pdbx_strand_id
1 'polypeptide(L)'
;MEDKPQMKQKITSAISSGDLREVEKIVSDIAETRARKEKRSLYEQMNTALVKAAFEENQPELLSQLVEPTKEDVSIFARRAAELYREERDEAWFSAIFTLADKLDRKSHQSEIFAEISRDLVQAGVDTGDTHYIEKGEVTLNQISIRKYRSAILSEIVPLLIQYGQRYQNVDIMQHALQALSEVGDISKQSQLHADVARAIAASGIESDDIHLVISGIRSATEIDQKIRRTNSVADIVDAAWRSPLKKEIADIEYIMDALSRIPEERLTEVLAILTEHLLDRQRDKKQIYTRLLRLDDEKPWTGQTLILEFLKKAERSGERWYLEKAFEFNARSMVEAQLPIEEIVLSGIAVVEKSGNPTILLDITPLIEESCDIAKAAHLYRQITDALSRMGDFYHAIEVMKKASTTTQRINAQFFDTSVRLIKEGIRRDEVELIRENILAALEIDIADSLVHQAVTDFCKEYDFDEVVGHIPAIKDLARLHQTSDTLISECNAILIEREFIRQRDPSALVDLVSLIEDQTLREQAISAIVINMARIGVARKDRDLLRRATALTCEIMDQQSRAETLGGIVDQAAVLAVEDGDLELLHGMRVLSTSLLEPDYCLFAMGKVIHGLIMYGIEQLSLQALDEATQILGQITDPSLQRHLVDPLIEGYVRVGSLQAADRLSHGGARIFDGMMKPFEIALDLLKTSTPREEISIKIASYVDIMLEYTQVYASPIFAIPMALLSLEIEGEYERTAMIQRILTFFTEYVREFDSADPYEVMAYLMEGIERATATPQVLELMYRLFEQTGDVYARYSGMYRIVSAYSALGDDERAEEIIKTLHDTIGTITEPSVHAIMLSDLAGLIAGIDLIVAREYLAEAQGMLKFVDPERVSFVRKNLIYAARNLSAVSRQEEDVDWAVEQVGQIADPVEYVDALAAVFDMVSEPAQRKGILSAMCRTVVSIPSPYIRLSMLFDVAQFAETHGDEEEINKLLEGMERTAEYIQIPFITAMTQQRMARMLFSCYRKTRKSTVQQRAIDVVSSIDDDRIRYSMMVQLEQATPQSWKNTVFGRILDCREKIRSGEYTTKDMIALNRAIKVVPDRAKRAIYYTELSLIARDAGQHELADRMLLCALDEAKIIRPLSRRAFALGDMACRIYAEHYVDRSREILDMAVNEALNIRDSTVRDEVYDELDMSIRVVQEHWL
;
A
#
# COMPACT_ATOMS: atom_id res chain seq x y z
N MET A 1 -8.98 -60.91 20.04
CA MET A 1 -8.66 -59.70 20.83
C MET A 1 -8.33 -60.12 22.28
N GLU A 2 -7.35 -61.01 22.48
CA GLU A 2 -6.96 -61.50 23.83
C GLU A 2 -5.44 -61.52 24.14
N ASP A 3 -4.53 -61.17 23.23
CA ASP A 3 -3.06 -61.26 23.51
C ASP A 3 -2.35 -59.96 23.92
N LYS A 4 -3.03 -58.80 23.92
CA LYS A 4 -2.37 -57.50 24.17
C LYS A 4 -1.84 -57.26 25.61
N PRO A 5 -2.39 -57.83 26.69
CA PRO A 5 -1.84 -57.59 28.05
C PRO A 5 -0.60 -58.44 28.42
N GLN A 6 -0.35 -59.57 27.77
CA GLN A 6 0.65 -60.55 28.23
C GLN A 6 2.11 -60.19 27.89
N MET A 7 2.39 -59.63 26.70
CA MET A 7 3.78 -59.35 26.28
C MET A 7 4.39 -58.18 27.07
N LYS A 8 3.59 -57.18 27.44
CA LYS A 8 4.02 -56.00 28.20
C LYS A 8 4.41 -56.34 29.64
N GLN A 9 3.70 -57.28 30.27
CA GLN A 9 4.05 -57.79 31.60
C GLN A 9 5.33 -58.63 31.56
N LYS A 10 5.57 -59.41 30.50
CA LYS A 10 6.82 -60.17 30.31
C LYS A 10 8.04 -59.27 30.12
N ILE A 11 7.93 -58.21 29.31
CA ILE A 11 9.01 -57.21 29.13
C ILE A 11 9.37 -56.58 30.49
N THR A 12 8.36 -56.18 31.26
CA THR A 12 8.60 -55.56 32.56
C THR A 12 9.21 -56.55 33.56
N SER A 13 8.74 -57.81 33.62
CA SER A 13 9.27 -58.79 34.59
C SER A 13 10.70 -59.23 34.30
N ALA A 14 11.09 -59.36 33.03
CA ALA A 14 12.45 -59.74 32.64
C ALA A 14 13.46 -58.60 32.82
N ILE A 15 13.03 -57.35 32.68
CA ILE A 15 13.88 -56.20 32.97
C ILE A 15 14.06 -56.05 34.49
N SER A 16 13.00 -56.30 35.28
CA SER A 16 13.08 -56.30 36.75
C SER A 16 13.86 -57.47 37.35
N SER A 17 14.06 -58.57 36.63
CA SER A 17 14.85 -59.71 37.11
C SER A 17 16.37 -59.50 36.96
N GLY A 18 16.78 -58.55 36.09
CA GLY A 18 18.19 -58.25 35.81
C GLY A 18 18.93 -59.35 35.02
N ASP A 19 18.24 -60.41 34.58
CA ASP A 19 18.87 -61.49 33.81
C ASP A 19 18.86 -61.16 32.30
N LEU A 20 20.04 -60.83 31.78
CA LEU A 20 20.29 -60.52 30.36
C LEU A 20 19.77 -61.62 29.42
N ARG A 21 19.77 -62.90 29.84
CA ARG A 21 19.28 -64.01 29.01
C ARG A 21 17.76 -64.02 28.86
N GLU A 22 17.03 -63.54 29.87
CA GLU A 22 15.57 -63.40 29.79
C GLU A 22 15.19 -62.24 28.86
N VAL A 23 15.97 -61.15 28.89
CA VAL A 23 15.80 -60.00 27.99
C VAL A 23 16.08 -60.40 26.53
N GLU A 24 17.18 -61.11 26.25
CA GLU A 24 17.52 -61.61 24.90
C GLU A 24 16.46 -62.57 24.32
N LYS A 25 15.86 -63.40 25.18
CA LYS A 25 14.77 -64.29 24.79
C LYS A 25 13.53 -63.49 24.37
N ILE A 26 13.19 -62.42 25.09
CA ILE A 26 12.07 -61.54 24.75
C ILE A 26 12.34 -60.76 23.46
N VAL A 27 13.57 -60.31 23.22
CA VAL A 27 13.97 -59.69 21.95
C VAL A 27 13.72 -60.63 20.76
N SER A 28 14.04 -61.92 20.94
CA SER A 28 13.80 -62.97 19.94
C SER A 28 12.31 -63.21 19.71
N ASP A 29 11.52 -63.31 20.79
CA ASP A 29 10.06 -63.48 20.71
C ASP A 29 9.38 -62.29 19.99
N ILE A 30 9.85 -61.05 20.22
CA ILE A 30 9.36 -59.85 19.51
C ILE A 30 9.77 -59.89 18.03
N ALA A 31 10.95 -60.45 17.72
CA ALA A 31 11.45 -60.53 16.35
C ALA A 31 10.59 -61.39 15.43
N GLU A 32 9.91 -62.42 15.96
CA GLU A 32 9.02 -63.35 15.25
C GLU A 32 7.64 -62.76 14.90
N THR A 33 7.31 -61.56 15.40
CA THR A 33 6.02 -60.89 15.15
C THR A 33 5.92 -60.41 13.69
N ARG A 34 4.92 -60.90 12.93
CA ARG A 34 4.78 -60.64 11.48
C ARG A 34 4.39 -59.19 11.11
N ALA A 35 3.71 -58.46 11.99
CA ALA A 35 3.27 -57.09 11.72
C ALA A 35 4.36 -56.06 12.05
N ARG A 36 4.93 -55.41 11.01
CA ARG A 36 6.05 -54.45 11.15
C ARG A 36 5.75 -53.28 12.09
N LYS A 37 4.51 -52.78 12.10
CA LYS A 37 4.10 -51.67 12.98
C LYS A 37 4.00 -52.10 14.45
N GLU A 38 3.64 -53.35 14.70
CA GLU A 38 3.54 -53.94 16.04
C GLU A 38 4.93 -54.26 16.62
N LYS A 39 5.82 -54.85 15.81
CA LYS A 39 7.22 -55.10 16.16
C LYS A 39 7.95 -53.83 16.59
N ARG A 40 7.80 -52.75 15.81
CA ARG A 40 8.41 -51.44 16.13
C ARG A 40 7.90 -50.87 17.45
N SER A 41 6.58 -50.97 17.70
CA SER A 41 5.99 -50.47 18.95
C SER A 41 6.43 -51.26 20.19
N LEU A 42 6.73 -52.56 20.03
CA LEU A 42 7.24 -53.40 21.11
C LEU A 42 8.72 -53.11 21.41
N TYR A 43 9.56 -52.90 20.38
CA TYR A 43 10.96 -52.49 20.59
C TYR A 43 11.08 -51.12 21.24
N GLU A 44 10.24 -50.15 20.84
CA GLU A 44 10.24 -48.82 21.46
C GLU A 44 9.90 -48.90 22.96
N GLN A 45 8.90 -49.70 23.34
CA GLN A 45 8.53 -49.92 24.74
C GLN A 45 9.64 -50.63 25.53
N MET A 46 10.31 -51.62 24.92
CA MET A 46 11.41 -52.35 25.55
C MET A 46 12.66 -51.47 25.73
N ASN A 47 13.08 -50.74 24.69
CA ASN A 47 14.21 -49.81 24.78
C ASN A 47 13.96 -48.74 25.84
N THR A 48 12.75 -48.20 25.93
CA THR A 48 12.39 -47.23 26.98
C THR A 48 12.56 -47.82 28.39
N ALA A 49 12.13 -49.07 28.59
CA ALA A 49 12.27 -49.74 29.88
C ALA A 49 13.73 -50.09 30.21
N LEU A 50 14.53 -50.53 29.23
CA LEU A 50 15.96 -50.82 29.39
C LEU A 50 16.76 -49.56 29.74
N VAL A 51 16.51 -48.44 29.05
CA VAL A 51 17.15 -47.15 29.34
C VAL A 51 16.80 -46.69 30.75
N LYS A 52 15.53 -46.82 31.14
CA LYS A 52 15.08 -46.46 32.47
C LYS A 52 15.80 -47.29 33.55
N ALA A 53 15.83 -48.61 33.39
CA ALA A 53 16.51 -49.50 34.34
C ALA A 53 18.02 -49.22 34.38
N ALA A 54 18.67 -49.05 33.23
CA ALA A 54 20.11 -48.79 33.18
C ALA A 54 20.52 -47.53 33.95
N PHE A 55 19.82 -46.42 33.73
CA PHE A 55 20.20 -45.13 34.33
C PHE A 55 19.56 -44.85 35.71
N GLU A 56 18.37 -45.39 36.03
CA GLU A 56 17.73 -45.17 37.33
C GLU A 56 18.10 -46.25 38.36
N GLU A 57 18.42 -47.48 37.94
CA GLU A 57 18.77 -48.60 38.82
C GLU A 57 20.28 -48.95 38.79
N ASN A 58 21.08 -48.11 38.11
CA ASN A 58 22.54 -48.22 37.97
C ASN A 58 23.03 -49.57 37.41
N GLN A 59 22.52 -49.94 36.24
CA GLN A 59 22.87 -51.18 35.54
C GLN A 59 23.30 -50.90 34.09
N PRO A 60 24.51 -50.35 33.88
CA PRO A 60 25.00 -49.91 32.57
C PRO A 60 25.05 -51.04 31.54
N GLU A 61 25.19 -52.30 31.96
CA GLU A 61 25.26 -53.48 31.09
C GLU A 61 23.98 -53.69 30.29
N LEU A 62 22.82 -53.23 30.79
CA LEU A 62 21.53 -53.35 30.11
C LEU A 62 21.47 -52.54 28.81
N LEU A 63 22.28 -51.49 28.67
CA LEU A 63 22.36 -50.69 27.44
C LEU A 63 22.88 -51.50 26.24
N SER A 64 23.62 -52.57 26.49
CA SER A 64 24.07 -53.51 25.45
C SER A 64 22.91 -54.24 24.76
N GLN A 65 21.73 -54.28 25.38
CA GLN A 65 20.55 -55.00 24.88
C GLN A 65 19.57 -54.11 24.11
N LEU A 66 19.91 -52.83 23.89
CA LEU A 66 19.11 -51.93 23.05
C LEU A 66 19.07 -52.45 21.60
N VAL A 67 17.86 -52.46 21.03
CA VAL A 67 17.61 -52.97 19.67
C VAL A 67 17.24 -51.81 18.76
N GLU A 68 17.99 -51.63 17.67
CA GLU A 68 17.82 -50.54 16.70
C GLU A 68 17.64 -49.14 17.34
N PRO A 69 18.50 -48.71 18.29
CA PRO A 69 18.41 -47.36 18.85
C PRO A 69 18.70 -46.30 17.76
N THR A 70 18.05 -45.15 17.85
CA THR A 70 18.32 -44.06 16.91
C THR A 70 19.68 -43.41 17.20
N LYS A 71 20.23 -42.66 16.24
CA LYS A 71 21.48 -41.91 16.43
C LYS A 71 21.34 -40.93 17.61
N GLU A 72 20.20 -40.24 17.66
CA GLU A 72 19.89 -39.27 18.71
C GLU A 72 19.85 -39.95 20.08
N ASP A 73 19.20 -41.11 20.19
CA ASP A 73 19.15 -41.88 21.44
C ASP A 73 20.55 -42.28 21.91
N VAL A 74 21.37 -42.84 21.02
CA VAL A 74 22.75 -43.26 21.36
C VAL A 74 23.60 -42.07 21.80
N SER A 75 23.48 -40.91 21.13
CA SER A 75 24.20 -39.69 21.51
C SER A 75 23.79 -39.20 22.91
N ILE A 76 22.48 -39.15 23.21
CA ILE A 76 21.97 -38.76 24.52
C ILE A 76 22.47 -39.71 25.61
N PHE A 77 22.40 -41.02 25.37
CA PHE A 77 22.81 -42.01 26.36
C PHE A 77 24.32 -42.05 26.55
N ALA A 78 25.11 -41.87 25.48
CA ALA A 78 26.56 -41.83 25.57
C ALA A 78 27.04 -40.58 26.33
N ARG A 79 26.40 -39.42 26.12
CA ARG A 79 26.68 -38.20 26.90
C ARG A 79 26.33 -38.40 28.37
N ARG A 80 25.16 -38.97 28.66
CA ARG A 80 24.74 -39.26 30.04
C ARG A 80 25.66 -40.27 30.73
N ALA A 81 26.15 -41.29 30.01
CA ALA A 81 27.15 -42.23 30.53
C ALA A 81 28.49 -41.54 30.81
N ALA A 82 28.92 -40.61 29.95
CA ALA A 82 30.13 -39.80 30.18
C ALA A 82 29.98 -38.87 31.40
N GLU A 83 28.80 -38.29 31.62
CA GLU A 83 28.49 -37.50 32.82
C GLU A 83 28.57 -38.34 34.09
N LEU A 84 27.90 -39.51 34.12
CA LEU A 84 27.96 -40.42 35.27
C LEU A 84 29.39 -40.94 35.52
N TYR A 85 30.16 -41.21 34.46
CA TYR A 85 31.57 -41.57 34.61
C TYR A 85 32.39 -40.43 35.24
N ARG A 86 32.14 -39.17 34.86
CA ARG A 86 32.82 -38.03 35.46
C ARG A 86 32.53 -37.88 36.95
N GLU A 87 31.29 -38.14 37.36
CA GLU A 87 30.83 -38.04 38.74
C GLU A 87 31.30 -39.20 39.61
N GLU A 88 31.14 -40.45 39.14
CA GLU A 88 31.33 -41.65 39.96
C GLU A 88 32.65 -42.40 39.67
N ARG A 89 33.33 -42.11 38.55
CA ARG A 89 34.53 -42.80 38.04
C ARG A 89 34.36 -44.31 37.84
N ASP A 90 33.14 -44.77 37.66
CA ASP A 90 32.87 -46.18 37.38
C ASP A 90 33.20 -46.52 35.91
N GLU A 91 34.22 -47.36 35.71
CA GLU A 91 34.65 -47.81 34.39
C GLU A 91 33.57 -48.57 33.61
N ALA A 92 32.54 -49.09 34.28
CA ALA A 92 31.38 -49.68 33.61
C ALA A 92 30.63 -48.63 32.76
N TRP A 93 30.46 -47.41 33.27
CA TRP A 93 29.86 -46.29 32.53
C TRP A 93 30.75 -45.79 31.38
N PHE A 94 32.08 -45.74 31.57
CA PHE A 94 33.01 -45.42 30.47
C PHE A 94 32.99 -46.48 29.36
N SER A 95 32.92 -47.76 29.73
CA SER A 95 32.81 -48.88 28.78
C SER A 95 31.46 -48.90 28.05
N ALA A 96 30.39 -48.44 28.71
CA ALA A 96 29.06 -48.34 28.11
C ALA A 96 29.02 -47.34 26.94
N ILE A 97 29.85 -46.30 26.93
CA ILE A 97 29.95 -45.33 25.82
C ILE A 97 30.32 -46.02 24.50
N PHE A 98 31.35 -46.87 24.53
CA PHE A 98 31.79 -47.63 23.36
C PHE A 98 30.73 -48.65 22.92
N THR A 99 30.14 -49.34 23.90
CA THR A 99 29.07 -50.32 23.66
C THR A 99 27.85 -49.69 22.98
N LEU A 100 27.48 -48.47 23.40
CA LEU A 100 26.41 -47.68 22.81
C LEU A 100 26.76 -47.22 21.39
N ALA A 101 27.96 -46.68 21.18
CA ALA A 101 28.42 -46.23 19.87
C ALA A 101 28.49 -47.39 18.85
N ASP A 102 28.87 -48.59 19.28
CA ASP A 102 28.92 -49.79 18.44
C ASP A 102 27.54 -50.25 17.93
N LYS A 103 26.43 -49.76 18.53
CA LYS A 103 25.08 -49.99 18.01
C LYS A 103 24.75 -49.17 16.76
N LEU A 104 25.58 -48.19 16.39
CA LEU A 104 25.39 -47.38 15.20
C LEU A 104 26.09 -48.00 13.99
N ASP A 105 25.36 -48.19 12.91
CA ASP A 105 25.89 -48.81 11.68
C ASP A 105 26.96 -47.97 10.97
N ARG A 106 27.03 -46.67 11.25
CA ARG A 106 27.94 -45.74 10.56
C ARG A 106 29.10 -45.32 11.46
N LYS A 107 30.32 -45.65 11.04
CA LYS A 107 31.58 -45.17 11.66
C LYS A 107 31.67 -43.64 11.77
N SER A 108 30.97 -42.91 10.90
CA SER A 108 30.90 -41.44 10.99
C SER A 108 30.11 -40.97 12.20
N HIS A 109 29.02 -41.63 12.56
CA HIS A 109 28.25 -41.28 13.75
C HIS A 109 29.00 -41.69 15.02
N GLN A 110 29.69 -42.84 15.00
CA GLN A 110 30.59 -43.25 16.08
C GLN A 110 31.70 -42.22 16.31
N SER A 111 32.39 -41.81 15.23
CA SER A 111 33.47 -40.81 15.28
C SER A 111 33.01 -39.45 15.80
N GLU A 112 31.77 -39.06 15.51
CA GLU A 112 31.15 -37.82 16.00
C GLU A 112 30.90 -37.88 17.52
N ILE A 113 30.32 -38.97 18.01
CA ILE A 113 30.09 -39.18 19.46
C ILE A 113 31.42 -39.26 20.23
N PHE A 114 32.41 -39.97 19.71
CA PHE A 114 33.74 -40.04 20.32
C PHE A 114 34.47 -38.69 20.32
N ALA A 115 34.32 -37.88 19.27
CA ALA A 115 34.90 -36.54 19.24
C ALA A 115 34.32 -35.67 20.37
N GLU A 116 33.00 -35.67 20.53
CA GLU A 116 32.31 -34.90 21.57
C GLU A 116 32.76 -35.31 22.97
N ILE A 117 32.74 -36.62 23.27
CA ILE A 117 33.11 -37.15 24.59
C ILE A 117 34.59 -36.92 24.87
N SER A 118 35.46 -37.06 23.87
CA SER A 118 36.90 -36.77 24.01
C SER A 118 37.12 -35.33 24.44
N ARG A 119 36.45 -34.37 23.80
CA ARG A 119 36.52 -32.95 24.18
C ARG A 119 36.02 -32.71 25.59
N ASP A 120 34.88 -33.29 25.96
CA ASP A 120 34.27 -33.09 27.28
C ASP A 120 35.15 -33.63 28.41
N LEU A 121 35.84 -34.75 28.19
CA LEU A 121 36.80 -35.30 29.14
C LEU A 121 38.07 -34.44 29.24
N VAL A 122 38.63 -33.99 28.12
CA VAL A 122 39.78 -33.06 28.15
C VAL A 122 39.40 -31.77 28.88
N GLN A 123 38.23 -31.19 28.59
CA GLN A 123 37.71 -30.00 29.27
C GLN A 123 37.57 -30.24 30.77
N ALA A 124 37.04 -31.39 31.18
CA ALA A 124 36.95 -31.75 32.59
C ALA A 124 38.35 -31.79 33.25
N GLY A 125 39.37 -32.27 32.54
CA GLY A 125 40.76 -32.23 32.99
C GLY A 125 41.30 -30.81 33.15
N VAL A 126 40.99 -29.89 32.23
CA VAL A 126 41.33 -28.45 32.35
C VAL A 126 40.67 -27.82 33.57
N ASP A 127 39.39 -28.10 33.77
CA ASP A 127 38.58 -27.48 34.83
C ASP A 127 39.00 -27.97 36.22
N THR A 128 39.30 -29.26 36.35
CA THR A 128 39.65 -29.90 37.62
C THR A 128 41.15 -29.92 37.93
N GLY A 129 42.00 -29.76 36.91
CA GLY A 129 43.46 -29.92 37.03
C GLY A 129 43.92 -31.38 37.14
N ASP A 130 43.04 -32.36 36.87
CA ASP A 130 43.37 -33.78 36.92
C ASP A 130 43.71 -34.31 35.51
N THR A 131 44.97 -34.71 35.32
CA THR A 131 45.46 -35.24 34.04
C THR A 131 44.77 -36.54 33.66
N HIS A 132 44.18 -37.27 34.61
CA HIS A 132 43.47 -38.52 34.33
C HIS A 132 42.33 -38.35 33.33
N TYR A 133 41.58 -37.24 33.39
CA TYR A 133 40.50 -36.98 32.42
C TYR A 133 41.05 -36.60 31.04
N ILE A 134 42.22 -35.97 30.95
CA ILE A 134 42.91 -35.70 29.68
C ILE A 134 43.35 -37.02 29.05
N GLU A 135 43.96 -37.93 29.83
CA GLU A 135 44.35 -39.27 29.37
C GLU A 135 43.13 -40.07 28.88
N LYS A 136 42.01 -40.04 29.60
CA LYS A 136 40.77 -40.70 29.16
C LYS A 136 40.16 -40.06 27.92
N GLY A 137 40.22 -38.73 27.81
CA GLY A 137 39.86 -38.01 26.59
C GLY A 137 40.71 -38.43 25.38
N GLU A 138 42.00 -38.70 25.60
CA GLU A 138 42.91 -39.22 24.57
C GLU A 138 42.57 -40.66 24.17
N VAL A 139 42.20 -41.53 25.13
CA VAL A 139 41.70 -42.88 24.84
C VAL A 139 40.49 -42.81 23.90
N THR A 140 39.54 -41.91 24.17
CA THR A 140 38.36 -41.72 23.30
C THR A 140 38.74 -41.10 21.94
N LEU A 141 39.66 -40.13 21.90
CA LEU A 141 40.21 -39.57 20.66
C LEU A 141 40.80 -40.66 19.76
N ASN A 142 41.47 -41.64 20.36
CA ASN A 142 42.11 -42.75 19.65
C ASN A 142 41.12 -43.75 19.04
N GLN A 143 39.84 -43.75 19.46
CA GLN A 143 38.79 -44.55 18.84
C GLN A 143 38.14 -43.87 17.62
N ILE A 144 38.48 -42.60 17.34
CA ILE A 144 37.96 -41.88 16.17
C ILE A 144 38.63 -42.41 14.90
N SER A 145 37.91 -43.29 14.18
CA SER A 145 38.43 -43.95 12.99
C SER A 145 38.49 -43.06 11.73
N ILE A 146 37.74 -41.95 11.68
CA ILE A 146 37.71 -41.05 10.53
C ILE A 146 38.65 -39.85 10.74
N ARG A 147 39.69 -39.75 9.89
CA ARG A 147 40.71 -38.68 9.91
C ARG A 147 40.13 -37.26 9.93
N LYS A 148 39.01 -37.01 9.22
CA LYS A 148 38.33 -35.71 9.22
C LYS A 148 37.87 -35.30 10.62
N TYR A 149 37.19 -36.20 11.35
CA TYR A 149 36.72 -35.91 12.71
C TYR A 149 37.90 -35.78 13.68
N ARG A 150 38.93 -36.61 13.53
CA ARG A 150 40.16 -36.55 14.33
C ARG A 150 40.91 -35.21 14.16
N SER A 151 41.08 -34.74 12.92
CA SER A 151 41.68 -33.43 12.63
C SER A 151 40.82 -32.27 13.15
N ALA A 152 39.49 -32.38 13.07
CA ALA A 152 38.59 -31.33 13.55
C ALA A 152 38.65 -31.21 15.08
N ILE A 153 38.55 -32.33 15.80
CA ILE A 153 38.53 -32.31 17.25
C ILE A 153 39.89 -31.94 17.87
N LEU A 154 41.01 -32.31 17.23
CA LEU A 154 42.34 -31.84 17.63
C LEU A 154 42.46 -30.32 17.56
N SER A 155 41.76 -29.67 16.63
CA SER A 155 41.71 -28.21 16.55
C SER A 155 40.98 -27.56 17.73
N GLU A 156 40.17 -28.33 18.46
CA GLU A 156 39.47 -27.91 19.69
C GLU A 156 40.25 -28.33 20.94
N ILE A 157 40.87 -29.51 20.95
CA ILE A 157 41.64 -30.05 22.09
C ILE A 157 42.96 -29.30 22.31
N VAL A 158 43.70 -28.96 21.25
CA VAL A 158 45.00 -28.28 21.40
C VAL A 158 44.88 -26.95 22.18
N PRO A 159 43.90 -26.06 21.90
CA PRO A 159 43.64 -24.89 22.75
C PRO A 159 43.39 -25.22 24.22
N LEU A 160 42.67 -26.31 24.52
CA LEU A 160 42.43 -26.76 25.90
C LEU A 160 43.72 -27.22 26.58
N LEU A 161 44.60 -27.91 25.85
CA LEU A 161 45.92 -28.30 26.36
C LEU A 161 46.82 -27.09 26.61
N ILE A 162 46.79 -26.07 25.75
CA ILE A 162 47.48 -24.79 25.97
C ILE A 162 46.96 -24.14 27.27
N GLN A 163 45.64 -24.08 27.43
CA GLN A 163 45.01 -23.50 28.62
C GLN A 163 45.42 -24.24 29.89
N TYR A 164 45.42 -25.58 29.87
CA TYR A 164 45.93 -26.40 30.98
C TYR A 164 47.39 -26.07 31.27
N GLY A 165 48.24 -26.08 30.24
CA GLY A 165 49.66 -25.84 30.37
C GLY A 165 49.97 -24.47 30.99
N GLN A 166 49.24 -23.42 30.58
CA GLN A 166 49.43 -22.07 31.10
C GLN A 166 48.93 -21.96 32.55
N ARG A 167 47.75 -22.53 32.84
CA ARG A 167 47.13 -22.45 34.16
C ARG A 167 47.92 -23.19 35.24
N TYR A 168 48.46 -24.36 34.90
CA TYR A 168 49.17 -25.24 35.83
C TYR A 168 50.70 -25.26 35.61
N GLN A 169 51.22 -24.38 34.75
CA GLN A 169 52.65 -24.25 34.40
C GLN A 169 53.28 -25.59 33.95
N ASN A 170 52.52 -26.36 33.16
CA ASN A 170 52.94 -27.66 32.66
C ASN A 170 53.35 -27.56 31.19
N VAL A 171 54.66 -27.36 30.98
CA VAL A 171 55.26 -27.25 29.65
C VAL A 171 55.21 -28.58 28.89
N ASP A 172 55.24 -29.72 29.59
CA ASP A 172 55.21 -31.04 28.96
C ASP A 172 53.89 -31.28 28.19
N ILE A 173 52.76 -30.82 28.73
CA ILE A 173 51.46 -30.87 28.04
C ILE A 173 51.44 -29.96 26.80
N MET A 174 52.10 -28.80 26.83
CA MET A 174 52.23 -27.95 25.64
C MET A 174 53.14 -28.59 24.58
N GLN A 175 54.22 -29.27 24.99
CA GLN A 175 55.07 -30.03 24.07
C GLN A 175 54.32 -31.22 23.46
N HIS A 176 53.47 -31.89 24.25
CA HIS A 176 52.59 -32.93 23.75
C HIS A 176 51.58 -32.37 22.74
N ALA A 177 51.01 -31.19 23.00
CA ALA A 177 50.15 -30.49 22.06
C ALA A 177 50.87 -30.17 20.73
N LEU A 178 52.15 -29.77 20.76
CA LEU A 178 52.96 -29.59 19.53
C LEU A 178 53.08 -30.88 18.72
N GLN A 179 53.28 -32.02 19.37
CA GLN A 179 53.41 -33.32 18.69
C GLN A 179 52.09 -33.72 17.98
N ALA A 180 50.96 -33.48 18.66
CA ALA A 180 49.62 -33.77 18.15
C ALA A 180 49.21 -32.91 16.94
N LEU A 181 49.85 -31.75 16.72
CA LEU A 181 49.54 -30.87 15.58
C LEU A 181 49.79 -31.51 14.23
N SER A 182 50.69 -32.50 14.15
CA SER A 182 51.00 -33.22 12.90
C SER A 182 49.80 -33.99 12.34
N GLU A 183 48.77 -34.25 13.16
CA GLU A 183 47.54 -34.92 12.76
C GLU A 183 46.44 -33.96 12.25
N VAL A 184 46.62 -32.64 12.41
CA VAL A 184 45.72 -31.61 11.88
C VAL A 184 45.98 -31.46 10.37
N GLY A 185 44.99 -31.78 9.54
CA GLY A 185 45.15 -31.79 8.08
C GLY A 185 45.16 -30.42 7.40
N ASP A 186 44.67 -29.37 8.07
CA ASP A 186 44.64 -28.00 7.55
C ASP A 186 45.93 -27.26 7.94
N ILE A 187 46.78 -26.99 6.95
CA ILE A 187 48.08 -26.32 7.11
C ILE A 187 47.94 -24.93 7.75
N SER A 188 46.86 -24.19 7.44
CA SER A 188 46.61 -22.86 8.01
C SER A 188 46.20 -22.96 9.47
N LYS A 189 45.30 -23.90 9.79
CA LYS A 189 44.88 -24.14 11.19
C LYS A 189 46.02 -24.70 12.03
N GLN A 190 46.80 -25.62 11.47
CA GLN A 190 48.01 -26.17 12.06
C GLN A 190 49.03 -25.05 12.35
N SER A 191 49.32 -24.19 11.38
CA SER A 191 50.23 -23.04 11.54
C SER A 191 49.76 -22.07 12.62
N GLN A 192 48.44 -21.83 12.71
CA GLN A 192 47.86 -21.00 13.77
C GLN A 192 48.06 -21.63 15.15
N LEU A 193 47.69 -22.89 15.32
CA LEU A 193 47.82 -23.58 16.61
C LEU A 193 49.28 -23.75 17.00
N HIS A 194 50.19 -23.99 16.05
CA HIS A 194 51.64 -24.02 16.28
C HIS A 194 52.14 -22.67 16.81
N ALA A 195 51.70 -21.56 16.22
CA ALA A 195 52.00 -20.22 16.73
C ALA A 195 51.47 -20.02 18.15
N ASP A 196 50.26 -20.48 18.45
CA ASP A 196 49.65 -20.36 19.78
C ASP A 196 50.44 -21.14 20.83
N VAL A 197 50.84 -22.37 20.52
CA VAL A 197 51.66 -23.18 21.44
C VAL A 197 53.07 -22.58 21.60
N ALA A 198 53.72 -22.15 20.52
CA ALA A 198 55.06 -21.54 20.57
C ALA A 198 55.08 -20.27 21.44
N ARG A 199 54.04 -19.42 21.31
CA ARG A 199 53.84 -18.24 22.16
C ARG A 199 53.56 -18.62 23.61
N ALA A 200 52.77 -19.67 23.87
CA ALA A 200 52.49 -20.13 25.24
C ALA A 200 53.75 -20.68 25.94
N ILE A 201 54.61 -21.40 25.22
CA ILE A 201 55.91 -21.86 25.73
C ILE A 201 56.80 -20.65 26.06
N ALA A 202 56.90 -19.67 25.16
CA ALA A 202 57.68 -18.46 25.41
C ALA A 202 57.12 -17.65 26.58
N ALA A 203 55.79 -17.53 26.71
CA ALA A 203 55.14 -16.85 27.83
C ALA A 203 55.45 -17.51 29.17
N SER A 204 55.44 -18.85 29.23
CA SER A 204 55.85 -19.60 30.44
C SER A 204 57.33 -19.33 30.78
N GLY A 205 58.20 -19.20 29.77
CA GLY A 205 59.59 -18.76 29.94
C GLY A 205 59.72 -17.34 30.47
N ILE A 206 58.90 -16.41 29.98
CA ILE A 206 58.87 -15.02 30.46
C ILE A 206 58.39 -14.96 31.92
N GLU A 207 57.36 -15.71 32.29
CA GLU A 207 56.82 -15.75 33.67
C GLU A 207 57.79 -16.41 34.66
N SER A 208 58.65 -17.31 34.18
CA SER A 208 59.68 -17.99 34.99
C SER A 208 61.07 -17.35 34.89
N ASP A 209 61.21 -16.21 34.21
CA ASP A 209 62.48 -15.53 33.91
C ASP A 209 63.54 -16.44 33.22
N ASP A 210 63.11 -17.42 32.42
CA ASP A 210 63.97 -18.35 31.69
C ASP A 210 64.08 -18.00 30.20
N ILE A 211 65.19 -17.36 29.82
CA ILE A 211 65.50 -17.01 28.42
C ILE A 211 65.61 -18.24 27.51
N HIS A 212 65.97 -19.42 28.03
CA HIS A 212 66.08 -20.63 27.21
C HIS A 212 64.70 -21.12 26.75
N LEU A 213 63.66 -20.97 27.57
CA LEU A 213 62.28 -21.25 27.18
C LEU A 213 61.76 -20.24 26.15
N VAL A 214 62.15 -18.96 26.27
CA VAL A 214 61.84 -17.94 25.25
C VAL A 214 62.53 -18.27 23.91
N ILE A 215 63.82 -18.62 23.93
CA ILE A 215 64.56 -19.07 22.73
C ILE A 215 63.93 -20.34 22.16
N SER A 216 63.46 -21.26 23.00
CA SER A 216 62.73 -22.46 22.57
C SER A 216 61.41 -22.11 21.86
N GLY A 217 60.68 -21.12 22.36
CA GLY A 217 59.48 -20.58 21.70
C GLY A 217 59.80 -19.93 20.35
N ILE A 218 60.87 -19.11 20.27
CA ILE A 218 61.33 -18.52 18.99
C ILE A 218 61.72 -19.62 18.01
N ARG A 219 62.50 -20.61 18.45
CA ARG A 219 62.89 -21.77 17.64
C ARG A 219 61.66 -22.51 17.12
N SER A 220 60.68 -22.80 17.99
CA SER A 220 59.43 -23.45 17.58
C SER A 220 58.64 -22.59 16.58
N ALA A 221 58.59 -21.28 16.78
CA ALA A 221 57.94 -20.37 15.83
C ALA A 221 58.61 -20.42 14.44
N THR A 222 59.94 -20.60 14.36
CA THR A 222 60.64 -20.69 13.06
C THR A 222 60.26 -21.92 12.23
N GLU A 223 59.73 -22.97 12.86
CA GLU A 223 59.27 -24.20 12.22
C GLU A 223 57.88 -24.07 11.56
N ILE A 224 57.19 -22.93 11.77
CA ILE A 224 55.89 -22.66 11.14
C ILE A 224 56.08 -22.46 9.63
N ASP A 225 55.36 -23.21 8.81
CA ASP A 225 55.49 -23.17 7.35
C ASP A 225 55.08 -21.81 6.74
N GLN A 226 53.99 -21.23 7.24
CA GLN A 226 53.45 -19.96 6.72
C GLN A 226 54.31 -18.75 7.14
N LYS A 227 54.97 -18.10 6.16
CA LYS A 227 55.90 -16.99 6.39
C LYS A 227 55.35 -15.86 7.25
N ILE A 228 54.16 -15.34 6.92
CA ILE A 228 53.55 -14.23 7.66
C ILE A 228 53.27 -14.62 9.12
N ARG A 229 52.76 -15.84 9.36
CA ARG A 229 52.46 -16.30 10.72
C ARG A 229 53.72 -16.54 11.53
N ARG A 230 54.75 -17.10 10.89
CA ARG A 230 56.07 -17.28 11.48
C ARG A 230 56.67 -15.95 11.92
N THR A 231 56.74 -14.96 11.01
CA THR A 231 57.31 -13.64 11.33
C THR A 231 56.52 -12.95 12.44
N ASN A 232 55.18 -13.02 12.40
CA ASN A 232 54.35 -12.41 13.44
C ASN A 232 54.52 -13.11 14.79
N SER A 233 54.58 -14.45 14.82
CA SER A 233 54.79 -15.20 16.06
C SER A 233 56.15 -14.89 16.68
N VAL A 234 57.21 -14.83 15.85
CA VAL A 234 58.54 -14.40 16.31
C VAL A 234 58.50 -12.96 16.84
N ALA A 235 57.84 -12.04 16.14
CA ALA A 235 57.70 -10.64 16.58
C ALA A 235 56.92 -10.52 17.89
N ASP A 236 55.82 -11.26 18.06
CA ASP A 236 55.02 -11.29 19.30
C ASP A 236 55.87 -11.76 20.49
N ILE A 237 56.66 -12.83 20.30
CA ILE A 237 57.54 -13.36 21.33
C ILE A 237 58.64 -12.36 21.68
N VAL A 238 59.29 -11.78 20.67
CA VAL A 238 60.34 -10.76 20.86
C VAL A 238 59.77 -9.52 21.56
N ASP A 239 58.60 -9.03 21.14
CA ASP A 239 57.91 -7.90 21.78
C ASP A 239 57.62 -8.16 23.26
N ALA A 240 57.06 -9.34 23.56
CA ALA A 240 56.75 -9.75 24.93
C ALA A 240 58.01 -9.83 25.80
N ALA A 241 59.10 -10.40 25.27
CA ALA A 241 60.38 -10.48 25.97
C ALA A 241 61.01 -9.08 26.20
N TRP A 242 60.88 -8.15 25.25
CA TRP A 242 61.35 -6.78 25.43
C TRP A 242 60.60 -6.01 26.53
N ARG A 243 59.35 -6.38 26.80
CA ARG A 243 58.51 -5.80 27.86
C ARG A 243 58.70 -6.45 29.24
N SER A 244 59.47 -7.53 29.31
CA SER A 244 59.69 -8.30 30.53
C SER A 244 61.04 -7.99 31.19
N PRO A 245 61.37 -8.61 32.34
CA PRO A 245 62.70 -8.53 32.94
C PRO A 245 63.83 -8.95 32.00
N LEU A 246 63.55 -9.78 30.98
CA LEU A 246 64.49 -10.32 29.99
C LEU A 246 64.89 -9.32 28.87
N LYS A 247 64.56 -8.03 29.03
CA LYS A 247 64.82 -7.01 27.99
C LYS A 247 66.30 -6.85 27.61
N LYS A 248 67.25 -7.17 28.51
CA LYS A 248 68.68 -7.03 28.22
C LYS A 248 69.18 -8.21 27.41
N GLU A 249 68.66 -9.38 27.73
CA GLU A 249 68.92 -10.68 27.14
C GLU A 249 68.34 -10.74 25.72
N ILE A 250 67.12 -10.22 25.51
CA ILE A 250 66.53 -10.14 24.17
C ILE A 250 67.14 -9.02 23.29
N ALA A 251 67.77 -8.01 23.89
CA ALA A 251 68.47 -6.94 23.18
C ALA A 251 69.88 -7.35 22.70
N ASP A 252 70.36 -8.50 23.14
CA ASP A 252 71.61 -9.13 22.71
C ASP A 252 71.35 -9.98 21.46
N ILE A 253 71.23 -9.29 20.31
CA ILE A 253 70.95 -9.92 19.02
C ILE A 253 72.02 -10.97 18.69
N GLU A 254 73.29 -10.71 19.03
CA GLU A 254 74.40 -11.64 18.80
C GLU A 254 74.16 -12.98 19.52
N TYR A 255 73.84 -12.93 20.82
CA TYR A 255 73.56 -14.12 21.63
C TYR A 255 72.37 -14.94 21.10
N ILE A 256 71.26 -14.28 20.73
CA ILE A 256 70.06 -14.97 20.22
C ILE A 256 70.37 -15.67 18.88
N MET A 257 71.07 -14.97 17.98
CA MET A 257 71.40 -15.51 16.66
C MET A 257 72.34 -16.71 16.77
N ASP A 258 73.28 -16.70 17.72
CA ASP A 258 74.16 -17.82 17.98
C ASP A 258 73.42 -19.04 18.56
N ALA A 259 72.46 -18.83 19.47
CA ALA A 259 71.59 -19.88 20.02
C ALA A 259 70.67 -20.53 18.97
N LEU A 260 70.38 -19.81 17.88
CA LEU A 260 69.55 -20.24 16.77
C LEU A 260 70.36 -20.72 15.55
N SER A 261 71.67 -20.86 15.67
CA SER A 261 72.61 -21.21 14.58
C SER A 261 72.32 -22.49 13.78
N ARG A 262 71.43 -23.36 14.26
CA ARG A 262 70.99 -24.59 13.56
C ARG A 262 69.81 -24.36 12.60
N ILE A 263 69.27 -23.16 12.54
CA ILE A 263 68.13 -22.78 11.69
C ILE A 263 68.64 -22.30 10.31
N PRO A 264 67.89 -22.52 9.21
CA PRO A 264 68.27 -22.02 7.87
C PRO A 264 68.43 -20.49 7.80
N GLU A 265 69.38 -20.02 6.98
CA GLU A 265 69.72 -18.58 6.82
C GLU A 265 68.52 -17.71 6.42
N GLU A 266 67.62 -18.21 5.56
CA GLU A 266 66.38 -17.51 5.19
C GLU A 266 65.46 -17.23 6.39
N ARG A 267 65.44 -18.12 7.39
CA ARG A 267 64.64 -17.95 8.61
C ARG A 267 65.39 -17.07 9.62
N LEU A 268 66.72 -17.12 9.61
CA LEU A 268 67.57 -16.27 10.43
C LEU A 268 67.50 -14.80 9.98
N THR A 269 67.42 -14.50 8.67
CA THR A 269 67.23 -13.13 8.17
C THR A 269 65.88 -12.53 8.61
N GLU A 270 64.82 -13.35 8.68
CA GLU A 270 63.51 -12.93 9.21
C GLU A 270 63.58 -12.58 10.70
N VAL A 271 64.22 -13.44 11.51
CA VAL A 271 64.42 -13.20 12.95
C VAL A 271 65.29 -11.95 13.15
N LEU A 272 66.36 -11.81 12.37
CA LEU A 272 67.25 -10.65 12.41
C LEU A 272 66.53 -9.34 12.07
N ALA A 273 65.70 -9.32 11.04
CA ALA A 273 64.92 -8.15 10.65
C ALA A 273 64.02 -7.69 11.83
N ILE A 274 63.31 -8.63 12.46
CA ILE A 274 62.43 -8.35 13.61
C ILE A 274 63.22 -7.85 14.82
N LEU A 275 64.34 -8.50 15.15
CA LEU A 275 65.21 -8.07 16.26
C LEU A 275 65.78 -6.67 16.01
N THR A 276 66.19 -6.38 14.77
CA THR A 276 66.74 -5.09 14.34
C THR A 276 65.68 -4.00 14.36
N GLU A 277 64.47 -4.29 13.87
CA GLU A 277 63.32 -3.39 13.94
C GLU A 277 63.03 -2.96 15.38
N HIS A 278 62.87 -3.94 16.29
CA HIS A 278 62.61 -3.65 17.69
C HIS A 278 63.78 -2.91 18.36
N LEU A 279 65.03 -3.19 17.97
CA LEU A 279 66.20 -2.43 18.44
C LEU A 279 66.15 -0.97 17.98
N LEU A 280 65.87 -0.71 16.70
CA LEU A 280 65.76 0.64 16.11
C LEU A 280 64.60 1.46 16.69
N ASP A 281 63.52 0.78 17.11
CA ASP A 281 62.34 1.42 17.70
C ASP A 281 62.49 1.74 19.19
N ARG A 282 63.16 0.86 19.95
CA ARG A 282 63.15 0.93 21.43
C ARG A 282 64.42 1.50 22.04
N GLN A 283 65.55 1.34 21.37
CA GLN A 283 66.82 1.87 21.86
C GLN A 283 66.97 3.34 21.42
N ARG A 284 67.15 4.25 22.39
CA ARG A 284 67.24 5.70 22.10
C ARG A 284 68.65 6.17 21.72
N ASP A 285 69.68 5.44 22.13
CA ASP A 285 71.06 5.80 21.84
C ASP A 285 71.44 5.37 20.42
N LYS A 286 71.29 6.30 19.48
CA LYS A 286 71.64 6.12 18.06
C LYS A 286 73.10 5.69 17.84
N LYS A 287 74.03 6.13 18.70
CA LYS A 287 75.45 5.76 18.60
C LYS A 287 75.66 4.31 19.05
N GLN A 288 74.98 3.89 20.10
CA GLN A 288 75.02 2.51 20.58
C GLN A 288 74.36 1.54 19.61
N ILE A 289 73.21 1.91 19.02
CA ILE A 289 72.56 1.12 17.96
C ILE A 289 73.50 0.92 16.77
N TYR A 290 74.03 2.03 16.23
CA TYR A 290 74.92 2.00 15.09
C TYR A 290 76.17 1.14 15.36
N THR A 291 76.76 1.25 16.55
CA THR A 291 77.95 0.45 16.92
C THR A 291 77.64 -1.04 17.00
N ARG A 292 76.47 -1.42 17.54
CA ARG A 292 76.05 -2.83 17.64
C ARG A 292 75.73 -3.44 16.28
N LEU A 293 74.94 -2.75 15.46
CA LEU A 293 74.62 -3.22 14.11
C LEU A 293 75.86 -3.27 13.22
N LEU A 294 76.81 -2.35 13.41
CA LEU A 294 78.08 -2.39 12.68
C LEU A 294 78.94 -3.60 13.05
N ARG A 295 79.03 -3.95 14.34
CA ARG A 295 79.74 -5.18 14.76
C ARG A 295 79.09 -6.43 14.19
N LEU A 296 77.76 -6.46 14.18
CA LEU A 296 77.01 -7.57 13.60
C LEU A 296 77.26 -7.72 12.09
N ASP A 297 77.32 -6.61 11.36
CA ASP A 297 77.67 -6.58 9.93
C ASP A 297 79.12 -7.03 9.67
N ASP A 298 80.07 -6.57 10.51
CA ASP A 298 81.48 -6.96 10.44
C ASP A 298 81.70 -8.47 10.74
N GLU A 299 80.99 -9.03 11.72
CA GLU A 299 81.09 -10.45 12.11
C GLU A 299 80.31 -11.39 11.18
N LYS A 300 79.18 -10.91 10.64
CA LYS A 300 78.23 -11.67 9.83
C LYS A 300 77.84 -10.85 8.57
N PRO A 301 78.64 -10.88 7.49
CA PRO A 301 78.44 -10.01 6.32
C PRO A 301 77.13 -10.20 5.55
N TRP A 302 76.42 -11.32 5.74
CA TRP A 302 75.11 -11.56 5.14
C TRP A 302 74.00 -10.67 5.74
N THR A 303 74.27 -9.98 6.85
CA THR A 303 73.30 -9.12 7.54
C THR A 303 73.12 -7.74 6.91
N GLY A 304 74.12 -7.23 6.17
CA GLY A 304 74.17 -5.85 5.69
C GLY A 304 72.96 -5.41 4.84
N GLN A 305 72.49 -6.25 3.92
CA GLN A 305 71.32 -5.91 3.10
C GLN A 305 70.03 -5.78 3.93
N THR A 306 69.84 -6.66 4.92
CA THR A 306 68.71 -6.57 5.85
C THR A 306 68.79 -5.29 6.68
N LEU A 307 69.98 -4.91 7.14
CA LEU A 307 70.18 -3.66 7.89
C LEU A 307 69.82 -2.42 7.05
N ILE A 308 70.26 -2.35 5.78
CA ILE A 308 69.93 -1.25 4.86
C ILE A 308 68.40 -1.11 4.72
N LEU A 309 67.69 -2.21 4.48
CA LEU A 309 66.24 -2.21 4.34
C LEU A 309 65.53 -1.77 5.61
N GLU A 310 65.99 -2.19 6.80
CA GLU A 310 65.40 -1.77 8.07
C GLU A 310 65.70 -0.29 8.39
N PHE A 311 66.86 0.25 7.97
CA PHE A 311 67.14 1.69 8.03
C PHE A 311 66.21 2.50 7.11
N LEU A 312 65.99 2.06 5.87
CA LEU A 312 65.06 2.73 4.94
C LEU A 312 63.61 2.67 5.44
N LYS A 313 63.12 1.50 5.88
CA LYS A 313 61.79 1.39 6.50
C LYS A 313 61.64 2.26 7.75
N LYS A 314 62.71 2.41 8.54
CA LYS A 314 62.71 3.31 9.69
C LYS A 314 62.69 4.78 9.24
N ALA A 315 63.39 5.13 8.18
CA ALA A 315 63.36 6.46 7.57
C ALA A 315 61.96 6.79 7.03
N GLU A 316 61.32 5.87 6.31
CA GLU A 316 59.95 6.01 5.82
C GLU A 316 58.95 6.23 6.97
N ARG A 317 58.97 5.37 8.00
CA ARG A 317 58.06 5.48 9.15
C ARG A 317 58.29 6.75 9.98
N SER A 318 59.55 7.10 10.26
CA SER A 318 59.89 8.24 11.12
C SER A 318 59.95 9.58 10.38
N GLY A 319 60.25 9.57 9.08
CA GLY A 319 60.68 10.71 8.26
C GLY A 319 61.95 11.39 8.76
N GLU A 320 62.74 10.72 9.60
CA GLU A 320 64.00 11.26 10.06
C GLU A 320 65.10 11.01 9.03
N ARG A 321 65.71 12.11 8.56
CA ARG A 321 66.84 12.12 7.64
C ARG A 321 68.02 11.25 8.11
N TRP A 322 68.24 11.11 9.42
CA TRP A 322 69.35 10.33 9.97
C TRP A 322 69.32 8.86 9.52
N TYR A 323 68.16 8.22 9.50
CA TYR A 323 68.06 6.81 9.09
C TYR A 323 68.28 6.65 7.58
N LEU A 324 67.83 7.61 6.77
CA LEU A 324 68.09 7.65 5.33
C LEU A 324 69.60 7.81 5.03
N GLU A 325 70.28 8.72 5.74
CA GLU A 325 71.73 8.88 5.63
C GLU A 325 72.50 7.63 6.07
N LYS A 326 72.06 6.96 7.14
CA LYS A 326 72.69 5.70 7.58
C LYS A 326 72.46 4.54 6.60
N ALA A 327 71.30 4.46 5.95
CA ALA A 327 71.10 3.51 4.88
C ALA A 327 72.10 3.71 3.73
N PHE A 328 72.35 4.96 3.32
CA PHE A 328 73.38 5.29 2.32
C PHE A 328 74.80 4.95 2.79
N GLU A 329 75.13 5.20 4.07
CA GLU A 329 76.43 4.83 4.63
C GLU A 329 76.66 3.31 4.67
N PHE A 330 75.66 2.51 5.05
CA PHE A 330 75.75 1.05 4.99
C PHE A 330 75.84 0.56 3.54
N ASN A 331 75.08 1.14 2.62
CA ASN A 331 75.16 0.82 1.20
C ASN A 331 76.54 1.12 0.60
N ALA A 332 77.15 2.25 0.96
CA ALA A 332 78.50 2.63 0.50
C ALA A 332 79.62 1.73 1.06
N ARG A 333 79.36 0.99 2.15
CA ARG A 333 80.31 0.07 2.78
C ARG A 333 80.16 -1.38 2.33
N SER A 334 79.04 -1.73 1.71
CA SER A 334 78.79 -3.08 1.19
C SER A 334 79.83 -3.45 0.13
N MET A 335 80.55 -4.56 0.34
CA MET A 335 81.51 -5.13 -0.61
C MET A 335 80.85 -6.06 -1.65
N VAL A 336 79.54 -6.25 -1.52
CA VAL A 336 78.73 -7.08 -2.43
C VAL A 336 78.13 -6.16 -3.50
N GLU A 337 78.20 -6.53 -4.78
CA GLU A 337 77.50 -5.88 -5.90
C GLU A 337 75.96 -6.01 -5.73
N ALA A 338 75.40 -5.42 -4.69
CA ALA A 338 73.97 -5.39 -4.44
C ALA A 338 73.35 -4.22 -5.20
N GLN A 339 72.27 -4.49 -5.95
CA GLN A 339 71.47 -3.44 -6.60
C GLN A 339 70.97 -2.45 -5.54
N LEU A 340 71.14 -1.15 -5.80
CA LEU A 340 70.59 -0.10 -4.95
C LEU A 340 69.06 -0.27 -4.85
N PRO A 341 68.48 -0.27 -3.63
CA PRO A 341 67.04 -0.31 -3.43
C PRO A 341 66.42 1.06 -3.73
N ILE A 342 66.46 1.46 -5.01
CA ILE A 342 66.10 2.82 -5.48
C ILE A 342 64.63 3.16 -5.20
N GLU A 343 63.76 2.17 -5.16
CA GLU A 343 62.34 2.33 -4.89
C GLU A 343 62.10 2.66 -3.41
N GLU A 344 62.72 1.91 -2.51
CA GLU A 344 62.69 2.17 -1.07
C GLU A 344 63.36 3.50 -0.72
N ILE A 345 64.37 3.93 -1.49
CA ILE A 345 65.00 5.26 -1.38
C ILE A 345 64.03 6.36 -1.78
N VAL A 346 63.32 6.22 -2.90
CA VAL A 346 62.31 7.20 -3.34
C VAL A 346 61.16 7.28 -2.33
N LEU A 347 60.63 6.15 -1.86
CA LEU A 347 59.57 6.11 -0.85
C LEU A 347 60.01 6.76 0.47
N SER A 348 61.20 6.40 0.95
CA SER A 348 61.78 7.02 2.15
C SER A 348 62.04 8.52 1.94
N GLY A 349 62.51 8.91 0.75
CA GLY A 349 62.74 10.30 0.37
C GLY A 349 61.46 11.12 0.38
N ILE A 350 60.37 10.59 -0.20
CA ILE A 350 59.04 11.22 -0.16
C ILE A 350 58.59 11.41 1.28
N ALA A 351 58.65 10.36 2.11
CA ALA A 351 58.23 10.45 3.52
C ALA A 351 59.06 11.46 4.33
N VAL A 352 60.37 11.56 4.07
CA VAL A 352 61.24 12.57 4.69
C VAL A 352 60.89 13.98 4.20
N VAL A 353 60.60 14.17 2.92
CA VAL A 353 60.22 15.47 2.35
C VAL A 353 58.85 15.93 2.84
N GLU A 354 57.84 15.06 2.87
CA GLU A 354 56.52 15.37 3.38
C GLU A 354 56.57 15.84 4.84
N LYS A 355 57.47 15.28 5.66
CA LYS A 355 57.65 15.71 7.07
C LYS A 355 58.59 16.91 7.25
N SER A 356 59.62 17.05 6.42
CA SER A 356 60.61 18.12 6.54
C SER A 356 60.23 19.41 5.79
N GLY A 357 59.31 19.32 4.84
CA GLY A 357 58.89 20.43 3.97
C GLY A 357 59.95 20.88 2.97
N ASN A 358 61.05 20.14 2.80
CA ASN A 358 62.15 20.53 1.92
C ASN A 358 62.19 19.67 0.64
N PRO A 359 61.74 20.20 -0.52
CA PRO A 359 61.66 19.44 -1.76
C PRO A 359 63.03 19.10 -2.36
N THR A 360 64.14 19.71 -1.90
CA THR A 360 65.47 19.49 -2.48
C THR A 360 65.92 18.04 -2.39
N ILE A 361 65.48 17.28 -1.38
CA ILE A 361 65.83 15.86 -1.23
C ILE A 361 65.27 15.02 -2.39
N LEU A 362 64.07 15.32 -2.89
CA LEU A 362 63.52 14.62 -4.06
C LEU A 362 64.24 15.01 -5.35
N LEU A 363 64.68 16.27 -5.44
CA LEU A 363 65.52 16.75 -6.55
C LEU A 363 66.91 16.09 -6.52
N ASP A 364 67.50 15.87 -5.35
CA ASP A 364 68.78 15.17 -5.18
C ASP A 364 68.69 13.67 -5.52
N ILE A 365 67.50 13.06 -5.34
CA ILE A 365 67.22 11.66 -5.71
C ILE A 365 66.95 11.52 -7.23
N THR A 366 66.49 12.59 -7.90
CA THR A 366 66.13 12.59 -9.32
C THR A 366 67.28 12.10 -10.24
N PRO A 367 68.55 12.55 -10.09
CA PRO A 367 69.69 12.00 -10.84
C PRO A 367 69.95 10.51 -10.61
N LEU A 368 69.71 10.00 -9.40
CA LEU A 368 69.92 8.59 -9.07
C LEU A 368 68.95 7.67 -9.84
N ILE A 369 67.77 8.20 -10.18
CA ILE A 369 66.78 7.53 -11.03
C ILE A 369 67.31 7.42 -12.47
N GLU A 370 67.94 8.47 -13.00
CA GLU A 370 68.53 8.48 -14.35
C GLU A 370 69.67 7.46 -14.50
N GLU A 371 70.48 7.28 -13.45
CA GLU A 371 71.65 6.39 -13.47
C GLU A 371 71.32 4.91 -13.21
N SER A 372 70.27 4.61 -12.44
CA SER A 372 70.03 3.27 -11.88
C SER A 372 68.78 2.56 -12.40
N CYS A 373 67.90 3.24 -13.15
CA CYS A 373 66.62 2.68 -13.62
C CYS A 373 66.53 2.56 -15.13
N ASP A 374 65.69 1.63 -15.61
CA ASP A 374 65.25 1.65 -17.00
C ASP A 374 64.23 2.78 -17.25
N ILE A 375 63.95 3.07 -18.53
CA ILE A 375 63.05 4.13 -19.01
C ILE A 375 61.67 4.04 -18.35
N ALA A 376 61.13 2.83 -18.17
CA ALA A 376 59.78 2.62 -17.63
C ALA A 376 59.73 2.85 -16.12
N LYS A 377 60.73 2.35 -15.38
CA LYS A 377 60.87 2.53 -13.94
C LYS A 377 61.19 3.99 -13.60
N ALA A 378 61.99 4.68 -14.43
CA ALA A 378 62.26 6.11 -14.26
C ALA A 378 61.00 6.97 -14.41
N ALA A 379 60.17 6.73 -15.44
CA ALA A 379 58.91 7.44 -15.62
C ALA A 379 57.94 7.25 -14.44
N HIS A 380 57.89 6.03 -13.87
CA HIS A 380 57.08 5.77 -12.68
C HIS A 380 57.57 6.57 -11.46
N LEU A 381 58.88 6.58 -11.20
CA LEU A 381 59.45 7.27 -10.03
C LEU A 381 59.33 8.79 -10.17
N TYR A 382 59.52 9.36 -11.37
CA TYR A 382 59.24 10.79 -11.61
C TYR A 382 57.79 11.16 -11.33
N ARG A 383 56.84 10.31 -11.72
CA ARG A 383 55.42 10.54 -11.40
C ARG A 383 55.16 10.55 -9.89
N GLN A 384 55.78 9.64 -9.13
CA GLN A 384 55.64 9.65 -7.66
C GLN A 384 56.20 10.93 -7.04
N ILE A 385 57.32 11.44 -7.58
CA ILE A 385 57.90 12.73 -7.18
C ILE A 385 56.97 13.89 -7.57
N THR A 386 56.45 13.92 -8.80
CA THR A 386 55.50 14.95 -9.26
C THR A 386 54.25 15.00 -8.39
N ASP A 387 53.66 13.85 -8.04
CA ASP A 387 52.48 13.78 -7.18
C ASP A 387 52.80 14.30 -5.76
N ALA A 388 53.95 13.93 -5.20
CA ALA A 388 54.41 14.46 -3.91
C ALA A 388 54.61 15.99 -3.94
N LEU A 389 55.31 16.52 -4.96
CA LEU A 389 55.53 17.96 -5.13
C LEU A 389 54.22 18.72 -5.35
N SER A 390 53.29 18.16 -6.14
CA SER A 390 51.95 18.71 -6.37
C SER A 390 51.14 18.79 -5.06
N ARG A 391 51.15 17.75 -4.23
CA ARG A 391 50.49 17.75 -2.91
C ARG A 391 51.09 18.77 -1.95
N MET A 392 52.38 19.07 -2.08
CA MET A 392 53.07 20.10 -1.30
C MET A 392 52.83 21.52 -1.80
N GLY A 393 52.13 21.70 -2.92
CA GLY A 393 51.84 23.01 -3.53
C GLY A 393 53.00 23.60 -4.35
N ASP A 394 54.04 22.81 -4.63
CA ASP A 394 55.18 23.24 -5.44
C ASP A 394 54.94 22.98 -6.93
N PHE A 395 54.05 23.81 -7.50
CA PHE A 395 53.54 23.67 -8.86
C PHE A 395 54.64 23.70 -9.94
N TYR A 396 55.63 24.60 -9.81
CA TYR A 396 56.67 24.79 -10.83
C TYR A 396 57.62 23.58 -10.91
N HIS A 397 58.10 23.07 -9.78
CA HIS A 397 58.95 21.87 -9.78
C HIS A 397 58.15 20.62 -10.13
N ALA A 398 56.87 20.54 -9.74
CA ALA A 398 56.01 19.43 -10.17
C ALA A 398 55.85 19.38 -11.70
N ILE A 399 55.64 20.53 -12.36
CA ILE A 399 55.61 20.62 -13.83
C ILE A 399 56.96 20.24 -14.45
N GLU A 400 58.08 20.69 -13.87
CA GLU A 400 59.41 20.38 -14.39
C GLU A 400 59.74 18.88 -14.32
N VAL A 401 59.42 18.22 -13.20
CA VAL A 401 59.58 16.77 -13.06
C VAL A 401 58.59 16.03 -13.95
N MET A 402 57.37 16.55 -14.11
CA MET A 402 56.35 15.95 -15.00
C MET A 402 56.80 15.98 -16.45
N LYS A 403 57.44 17.07 -16.90
CA LYS A 403 58.00 17.18 -18.25
C LYS A 403 58.96 16.04 -18.56
N LYS A 404 59.83 15.68 -17.59
CA LYS A 404 60.73 14.52 -17.72
C LYS A 404 59.93 13.23 -17.91
N ALA A 405 58.89 13.00 -17.09
CA ALA A 405 58.01 11.85 -17.25
C ALA A 405 57.30 11.82 -18.63
N SER A 406 56.80 12.95 -19.11
CA SER A 406 56.12 13.08 -20.41
C SER A 406 57.05 12.77 -21.60
N THR A 407 58.31 13.20 -21.55
CA THR A 407 59.29 12.96 -22.63
C THR A 407 59.79 11.51 -22.72
N THR A 408 59.67 10.75 -21.62
CA THR A 408 60.21 9.39 -21.49
C THR A 408 59.15 8.30 -21.75
N THR A 409 57.87 8.67 -21.79
CA THR A 409 56.76 7.72 -21.77
C THR A 409 56.24 7.38 -23.17
N GLN A 410 56.39 6.13 -23.60
CA GLN A 410 55.78 5.61 -24.84
C GLN A 410 54.31 5.14 -24.66
N ARG A 411 53.84 4.97 -23.41
CA ARG A 411 52.46 4.56 -23.06
C ARG A 411 51.98 5.21 -21.78
N ILE A 412 50.89 5.95 -21.85
CA ILE A 412 50.29 6.63 -20.71
C ILE A 412 49.45 5.65 -19.88
N ASN A 413 49.70 5.63 -18.58
CA ASN A 413 48.88 4.89 -17.62
C ASN A 413 47.89 5.83 -16.91
N ALA A 414 46.86 5.27 -16.26
CA ALA A 414 45.82 6.06 -15.59
C ALA A 414 46.37 7.06 -14.57
N GLN A 415 47.42 6.68 -13.84
CA GLN A 415 48.02 7.54 -12.82
C GLN A 415 48.74 8.76 -13.40
N PHE A 416 49.38 8.62 -14.57
CA PHE A 416 49.94 9.76 -15.31
C PHE A 416 48.83 10.70 -15.77
N PHE A 417 47.72 10.13 -16.25
CA PHE A 417 46.55 10.89 -16.69
C PHE A 417 45.98 11.73 -15.53
N ASP A 418 45.71 11.11 -14.38
CA ASP A 418 45.17 11.80 -13.20
C ASP A 418 46.09 12.92 -12.69
N THR A 419 47.40 12.66 -12.65
CA THR A 419 48.39 13.65 -12.21
C THR A 419 48.46 14.83 -13.19
N SER A 420 48.37 14.55 -14.49
CA SER A 420 48.31 15.58 -15.55
C SER A 420 47.05 16.43 -15.41
N VAL A 421 45.87 15.82 -15.25
CA VAL A 421 44.59 16.52 -15.05
C VAL A 421 44.68 17.45 -13.84
N ARG A 422 45.26 17.00 -12.72
CA ARG A 422 45.43 17.83 -11.52
C ARG A 422 46.31 19.07 -11.78
N LEU A 423 47.43 18.90 -12.46
CA LEU A 423 48.31 20.01 -12.82
C LEU A 423 47.64 20.97 -13.81
N ILE A 424 46.88 20.45 -14.78
CA ILE A 424 46.12 21.27 -15.74
C ILE A 424 45.07 22.11 -14.99
N LYS A 425 44.32 21.52 -14.04
CA LYS A 425 43.35 22.25 -13.20
C LYS A 425 44.02 23.35 -12.37
N GLU A 426 45.19 23.07 -11.77
CA GLU A 426 45.96 24.09 -11.06
C GLU A 426 46.48 25.19 -12.00
N GLY A 427 46.80 24.84 -13.25
CA GLY A 427 47.14 25.79 -14.30
C GLY A 427 45.99 26.72 -14.68
N ILE A 428 44.75 26.22 -14.71
CA ILE A 428 43.53 27.06 -14.87
C ILE A 428 43.42 28.03 -13.71
N ARG A 429 43.53 27.56 -12.46
CA ARG A 429 43.40 28.38 -11.25
C ARG A 429 44.48 29.46 -11.11
N ARG A 430 45.61 29.29 -11.79
CA ARG A 430 46.72 30.26 -11.83
C ARG A 430 46.74 31.13 -13.08
N ASP A 431 45.81 30.92 -14.01
CA ASP A 431 45.78 31.52 -15.34
C ASP A 431 47.10 31.29 -16.15
N GLU A 432 47.78 30.17 -15.92
CA GLU A 432 49.06 29.79 -16.54
C GLU A 432 48.88 28.69 -17.62
N VAL A 433 47.85 28.82 -18.47
CA VAL A 433 47.52 27.85 -19.54
C VAL A 433 48.70 27.63 -20.51
N GLU A 434 49.49 28.68 -20.75
CA GLU A 434 50.70 28.63 -21.57
C GLU A 434 51.77 27.67 -21.01
N LEU A 435 51.97 27.67 -19.69
CA LEU A 435 52.95 26.80 -19.04
C LEU A 435 52.56 25.32 -19.16
N ILE A 436 51.25 25.04 -19.05
CA ILE A 436 50.67 23.70 -19.24
C ILE A 436 50.84 23.24 -20.69
N ARG A 437 50.57 24.13 -21.65
CA ARG A 437 50.71 23.83 -23.07
C ARG A 437 52.15 23.44 -23.40
N GLU A 438 53.13 24.21 -22.95
CA GLU A 438 54.54 24.00 -23.29
C GLU A 438 55.19 22.78 -22.61
N ASN A 439 54.82 22.47 -21.36
CA ASN A 439 55.54 21.48 -20.55
C ASN A 439 54.81 20.14 -20.39
N ILE A 440 53.49 20.12 -20.59
CA ILE A 440 52.68 18.90 -20.47
C ILE A 440 52.11 18.53 -21.85
N LEU A 441 51.31 19.40 -22.46
CA LEU A 441 50.53 19.03 -23.65
C LEU A 441 51.39 18.89 -24.91
N ALA A 442 52.38 19.76 -25.13
CA ALA A 442 53.22 19.75 -26.34
C ALA A 442 54.08 18.49 -26.51
N ALA A 443 54.30 17.73 -25.43
CA ALA A 443 55.08 16.49 -25.46
C ALA A 443 54.22 15.24 -25.73
N LEU A 444 52.89 15.38 -25.85
CA LEU A 444 51.94 14.27 -25.95
C LEU A 444 51.31 14.18 -27.36
N GLU A 445 50.79 13.00 -27.69
CA GLU A 445 49.96 12.80 -28.88
C GLU A 445 48.64 13.59 -28.76
N ILE A 446 48.10 14.06 -29.90
CA ILE A 446 46.96 14.98 -29.92
C ILE A 446 45.73 14.38 -29.22
N ASP A 447 45.39 13.11 -29.48
CA ASP A 447 44.23 12.45 -28.87
C ASP A 447 44.30 12.37 -27.33
N ILE A 448 45.53 12.27 -26.81
CA ILE A 448 45.79 12.23 -25.37
C ILE A 448 45.70 13.64 -24.79
N ALA A 449 46.29 14.63 -25.47
CA ALA A 449 46.21 16.02 -25.07
C ALA A 449 44.74 16.49 -25.03
N ASP A 450 43.94 16.12 -26.04
CA ASP A 450 42.50 16.38 -26.09
C ASP A 450 41.77 15.74 -24.90
N SER A 451 42.03 14.45 -24.64
CA SER A 451 41.43 13.75 -23.49
C SER A 451 41.75 14.40 -22.14
N LEU A 452 43.00 14.88 -21.97
CA LEU A 452 43.43 15.58 -20.76
C LEU A 452 42.78 16.95 -20.62
N VAL A 453 42.70 17.71 -21.70
CA VAL A 453 42.03 19.02 -21.75
C VAL A 453 40.54 18.86 -21.43
N HIS A 454 39.88 17.90 -22.08
CA HIS A 454 38.47 17.60 -21.87
C HIS A 454 38.18 17.25 -20.40
N GLN A 455 38.91 16.29 -19.83
CA GLN A 455 38.73 15.89 -18.44
C GLN A 455 39.04 17.04 -17.48
N ALA A 456 40.11 17.80 -17.68
CA ALA A 456 40.50 18.87 -16.77
C ALA A 456 39.48 20.03 -16.78
N VAL A 457 39.00 20.43 -17.95
CA VAL A 457 38.01 21.52 -18.09
C VAL A 457 36.66 21.10 -17.51
N THR A 458 36.20 19.88 -17.81
CA THR A 458 34.93 19.37 -17.25
C THR A 458 35.01 19.17 -15.74
N ASP A 459 36.10 18.60 -15.22
CA ASP A 459 36.32 18.43 -13.77
C ASP A 459 36.44 19.78 -13.05
N PHE A 460 37.07 20.78 -13.67
CA PHE A 460 37.12 22.14 -13.11
C PHE A 460 35.70 22.69 -12.93
N CYS A 461 34.85 22.57 -13.95
CA CYS A 461 33.44 22.95 -13.90
C CYS A 461 32.59 22.07 -12.95
N LYS A 462 33.04 20.86 -12.57
CA LYS A 462 32.34 19.96 -11.63
C LYS A 462 32.74 20.18 -10.17
N GLU A 463 34.03 20.38 -9.90
CA GLU A 463 34.60 20.32 -8.55
C GLU A 463 34.72 21.70 -7.88
N TYR A 464 35.01 22.76 -8.65
CA TYR A 464 35.34 24.08 -8.09
C TYR A 464 34.09 24.90 -7.80
N ASP A 465 34.21 25.89 -6.93
CA ASP A 465 33.09 26.76 -6.60
C ASP A 465 32.75 27.69 -7.78
N PHE A 466 31.56 28.28 -7.76
CA PHE A 466 31.12 29.11 -8.87
C PHE A 466 31.88 30.44 -8.99
N ASP A 467 32.46 30.97 -7.90
CA ASP A 467 33.24 32.21 -7.96
C ASP A 467 34.59 31.96 -8.64
N GLU A 468 35.24 30.84 -8.32
CA GLU A 468 36.47 30.37 -8.96
C GLU A 468 36.22 30.05 -10.43
N VAL A 469 35.14 29.33 -10.77
CA VAL A 469 34.80 29.07 -12.18
C VAL A 469 34.59 30.37 -12.95
N VAL A 470 33.80 31.31 -12.41
CA VAL A 470 33.55 32.61 -13.05
C VAL A 470 34.82 33.44 -13.19
N GLY A 471 35.67 33.46 -12.16
CA GLY A 471 36.94 34.18 -12.17
C GLY A 471 37.91 33.69 -13.24
N HIS A 472 37.85 32.39 -13.57
CA HIS A 472 38.76 31.74 -14.52
C HIS A 472 38.11 31.35 -15.85
N ILE A 473 36.95 31.91 -16.20
CA ILE A 473 36.31 31.71 -17.53
C ILE A 473 37.30 31.97 -18.69
N PRO A 474 38.16 33.02 -18.69
CA PRO A 474 39.14 33.22 -19.74
C PRO A 474 40.15 32.07 -19.89
N ALA A 475 40.67 31.54 -18.77
CA ALA A 475 41.60 30.41 -18.78
C ALA A 475 40.92 29.10 -19.23
N ILE A 476 39.66 28.87 -18.82
CA ILE A 476 38.85 27.75 -19.31
C ILE A 476 38.66 27.85 -20.83
N LYS A 477 38.35 29.05 -21.34
CA LYS A 477 38.20 29.33 -22.77
C LYS A 477 39.51 29.08 -23.54
N ASP A 478 40.63 29.60 -23.05
CA ASP A 478 41.94 29.43 -23.70
C ASP A 478 42.41 27.98 -23.71
N LEU A 479 42.13 27.22 -22.66
CA LEU A 479 42.44 25.79 -22.60
C LEU A 479 41.51 24.97 -23.50
N ALA A 480 40.19 25.26 -23.51
CA ALA A 480 39.23 24.57 -24.38
C ALA A 480 39.51 24.78 -25.88
N ARG A 481 40.10 25.93 -26.27
CA ARG A 481 40.56 26.19 -27.65
C ARG A 481 41.66 25.24 -28.12
N LEU A 482 42.39 24.60 -27.20
CA LEU A 482 43.39 23.60 -27.56
C LEU A 482 42.77 22.24 -27.93
N HIS A 483 41.48 22.04 -27.65
CA HIS A 483 40.73 20.82 -27.95
C HIS A 483 40.19 20.84 -29.40
N GLN A 484 40.26 19.72 -30.12
CA GLN A 484 39.74 19.64 -31.50
C GLN A 484 38.23 19.95 -31.62
N THR A 485 37.44 19.59 -30.61
CA THR A 485 35.99 19.89 -30.54
C THR A 485 35.68 20.90 -29.43
N SER A 486 36.33 22.06 -29.49
CA SER A 486 36.20 23.13 -28.50
C SER A 486 34.75 23.57 -28.25
N ASP A 487 33.96 23.73 -29.32
CA ASP A 487 32.54 24.11 -29.24
C ASP A 487 31.70 23.11 -28.43
N THR A 488 31.93 21.82 -28.66
CA THR A 488 31.24 20.74 -27.93
C THR A 488 31.64 20.73 -26.46
N LEU A 489 32.94 20.90 -26.16
CA LEU A 489 33.45 20.96 -24.79
C LEU A 489 32.88 22.15 -24.01
N ILE A 490 32.79 23.32 -24.64
CA ILE A 490 32.19 24.52 -24.02
C ILE A 490 30.68 24.30 -23.76
N SER A 491 29.97 23.67 -24.70
CA SER A 491 28.55 23.32 -24.51
C SER A 491 28.35 22.33 -23.36
N GLU A 492 29.20 21.32 -23.23
CA GLU A 492 29.17 20.37 -22.11
C GLU A 492 29.46 21.06 -20.76
N CYS A 493 30.40 21.99 -20.71
CA CYS A 493 30.65 22.78 -19.51
C CYS A 493 29.43 23.61 -19.10
N ASN A 494 28.73 24.21 -20.07
CA ASN A 494 27.49 24.92 -19.81
C ASN A 494 26.43 23.98 -19.20
N ALA A 495 26.26 22.78 -19.76
CA ALA A 495 25.34 21.77 -19.22
C ALA A 495 25.69 21.37 -17.77
N ILE A 496 26.96 21.06 -17.50
CA ILE A 496 27.45 20.71 -16.15
C ILE A 496 27.14 21.82 -15.13
N LEU A 497 27.39 23.08 -15.48
CA LEU A 497 27.15 24.21 -14.57
C LEU A 497 25.65 24.42 -14.34
N ILE A 498 24.82 24.26 -15.37
CA ILE A 498 23.36 24.28 -15.23
C ILE A 498 22.87 23.16 -14.29
N GLU A 499 23.38 21.94 -14.45
CA GLU A 499 23.05 20.79 -13.59
C GLU A 499 23.45 21.00 -12.13
N ARG A 500 24.56 21.70 -11.88
CA ARG A 500 25.00 22.10 -10.53
C ARG A 500 24.15 23.25 -9.92
N GLU A 501 23.09 23.67 -10.58
CA GLU A 501 22.22 24.80 -10.20
C GLU A 501 22.92 26.18 -10.22
N PHE A 502 23.87 26.42 -11.16
CA PHE A 502 24.58 27.70 -11.26
C PHE A 502 23.65 28.91 -11.29
N ILE A 503 22.61 28.88 -12.13
CA ILE A 503 21.62 29.95 -12.32
C ILE A 503 20.86 30.27 -11.03
N ARG A 504 20.77 29.31 -10.09
CA ARG A 504 20.14 29.53 -8.79
C ARG A 504 21.03 30.40 -7.91
N GLN A 505 22.35 30.25 -8.00
CA GLN A 505 23.27 30.87 -7.06
C GLN A 505 23.93 32.14 -7.62
N ARG A 506 24.05 32.27 -8.95
CA ARG A 506 24.81 33.32 -9.62
C ARG A 506 24.08 33.91 -10.83
N ASP A 507 24.62 35.01 -11.36
CA ASP A 507 24.08 35.69 -12.53
C ASP A 507 24.30 34.84 -13.81
N PRO A 508 23.23 34.51 -14.56
CA PRO A 508 23.33 33.75 -15.81
C PRO A 508 24.22 34.40 -16.87
N SER A 509 24.53 35.69 -16.77
CA SER A 509 25.41 36.39 -17.73
C SER A 509 26.77 35.73 -17.89
N ALA A 510 27.30 35.09 -16.84
CA ALA A 510 28.57 34.37 -16.91
C ALA A 510 28.50 33.11 -17.79
N LEU A 511 27.36 32.41 -17.78
CA LEU A 511 27.13 31.27 -18.68
C LEU A 511 26.96 31.74 -20.13
N VAL A 512 26.27 32.87 -20.32
CA VAL A 512 26.16 33.49 -21.66
C VAL A 512 27.54 33.90 -22.18
N ASP A 513 28.41 34.47 -21.33
CA ASP A 513 29.79 34.78 -21.71
C ASP A 513 30.59 33.50 -22.04
N LEU A 514 30.43 32.41 -21.29
CA LEU A 514 31.08 31.13 -21.56
C LEU A 514 30.73 30.60 -22.96
N VAL A 515 29.43 30.58 -23.33
CA VAL A 515 28.95 30.04 -24.61
C VAL A 515 29.11 31.01 -25.78
N SER A 516 29.43 32.29 -25.55
CA SER A 516 29.57 33.30 -26.59
C SER A 516 30.67 33.01 -27.63
N LEU A 517 31.66 32.19 -27.27
CA LEU A 517 32.76 31.78 -28.14
C LEU A 517 32.50 30.52 -28.97
N ILE A 518 31.34 29.86 -28.79
CA ILE A 518 30.95 28.74 -29.65
C ILE A 518 30.79 29.28 -31.08
N GLU A 519 31.57 28.74 -32.02
CA GLU A 519 31.55 29.17 -33.43
C GLU A 519 30.37 28.55 -34.18
N ASP A 520 30.03 27.28 -33.88
CA ASP A 520 28.83 26.61 -34.37
C ASP A 520 27.56 27.29 -33.83
N GLN A 521 26.85 27.96 -34.74
CA GLN A 521 25.63 28.67 -34.42
C GLN A 521 24.55 27.77 -33.79
N THR A 522 24.39 26.54 -34.28
CA THR A 522 23.36 25.63 -33.75
C THR A 522 23.67 25.18 -32.33
N LEU A 523 24.93 24.83 -32.04
CA LEU A 523 25.35 24.48 -30.68
C LEU A 523 25.25 25.66 -29.72
N ARG A 524 25.57 26.87 -30.19
CA ARG A 524 25.44 28.09 -29.38
C ARG A 524 23.99 28.38 -29.04
N GLU A 525 23.09 28.30 -30.01
CA GLU A 525 21.66 28.54 -29.82
C GLU A 525 21.03 27.50 -28.89
N GLN A 526 21.43 26.22 -28.99
CA GLN A 526 21.04 25.17 -28.05
C GLN A 526 21.52 25.45 -26.63
N ALA A 527 22.77 25.89 -26.47
CA ALA A 527 23.33 26.23 -25.16
C ALA A 527 22.61 27.44 -24.53
N ILE A 528 22.28 28.46 -25.32
CA ILE A 528 21.47 29.62 -24.90
C ILE A 528 20.06 29.18 -24.52
N SER A 529 19.41 28.34 -25.32
CA SER A 529 18.09 27.78 -25.03
C SER A 529 18.07 27.06 -23.68
N ALA A 530 19.08 26.23 -23.40
CA ALA A 530 19.23 25.55 -22.12
C ALA A 530 19.35 26.53 -20.95
N ILE A 531 20.14 27.60 -21.08
CA ILE A 531 20.24 28.65 -20.06
C ILE A 531 18.87 29.31 -19.83
N VAL A 532 18.19 29.71 -20.90
CA VAL A 532 16.89 30.40 -20.87
C VAL A 532 15.81 29.57 -20.17
N ILE A 533 15.64 28.31 -20.55
CA ILE A 533 14.61 27.43 -19.96
C ILE A 533 14.89 27.23 -18.47
N ASN A 534 16.17 27.08 -18.08
CA ASN A 534 16.55 26.95 -16.68
C ASN A 534 16.35 28.24 -15.88
N MET A 535 16.61 29.41 -16.48
CA MET A 535 16.26 30.70 -15.89
C MET A 535 14.74 30.80 -15.65
N ALA A 536 13.92 30.41 -16.62
CA ALA A 536 12.47 30.41 -16.47
C ALA A 536 12.01 29.48 -15.33
N ARG A 537 12.50 28.24 -15.32
CA ARG A 537 12.20 27.25 -14.27
C ARG A 537 12.58 27.73 -12.86
N ILE A 538 13.77 28.33 -12.70
CA ILE A 538 14.21 28.88 -11.41
C ILE A 538 13.41 30.14 -11.06
N GLY A 539 13.02 30.94 -12.05
CA GLY A 539 12.14 32.09 -11.89
C GLY A 539 10.79 31.68 -11.29
N VAL A 540 10.16 30.63 -11.83
CA VAL A 540 8.93 30.06 -11.28
C VAL A 540 9.13 29.57 -9.85
N ALA A 541 10.15 28.73 -9.61
CA ALA A 541 10.43 28.19 -8.27
C ALA A 541 10.69 29.26 -7.20
N ARG A 542 11.13 30.46 -7.59
CA ARG A 542 11.36 31.61 -6.71
C ARG A 542 10.25 32.66 -6.73
N LYS A 543 9.26 32.50 -7.61
CA LYS A 543 8.27 33.53 -7.95
C LYS A 543 8.91 34.85 -8.40
N ASP A 544 10.07 34.77 -9.06
CA ASP A 544 10.83 35.91 -9.59
C ASP A 544 10.42 36.22 -11.04
N ARG A 545 9.49 37.16 -11.19
CA ARG A 545 8.99 37.63 -12.49
C ARG A 545 10.06 38.34 -13.31
N ASP A 546 11.06 38.96 -12.68
CA ASP A 546 12.13 39.65 -13.40
C ASP A 546 13.13 38.65 -13.98
N LEU A 547 13.33 37.50 -13.35
CA LEU A 547 14.10 36.40 -13.95
C LEU A 547 13.38 35.79 -15.17
N LEU A 548 12.05 35.62 -15.10
CA LEU A 548 11.25 35.19 -16.26
C LEU A 548 11.33 36.20 -17.42
N ARG A 549 11.21 37.50 -17.14
CA ARG A 549 11.36 38.56 -18.16
C ARG A 549 12.74 38.56 -18.80
N ARG A 550 13.80 38.38 -18.01
CA ARG A 550 15.18 38.26 -18.51
C ARG A 550 15.37 37.01 -19.36
N ALA A 551 14.78 35.88 -18.97
CA ALA A 551 14.77 34.65 -19.76
C ALA A 551 14.08 34.88 -21.12
N THR A 552 12.92 35.54 -21.13
CA THR A 552 12.22 35.91 -22.37
C THR A 552 13.08 36.84 -23.23
N ALA A 553 13.71 37.86 -22.64
CA ALA A 553 14.59 38.77 -23.39
C ALA A 553 15.81 38.05 -24.01
N LEU A 554 16.38 37.07 -23.31
CA LEU A 554 17.53 36.30 -23.79
C LEU A 554 17.19 35.38 -24.97
N THR A 555 15.92 35.02 -25.18
CA THR A 555 15.48 34.31 -26.40
C THR A 555 15.76 35.09 -27.68
N CYS A 556 15.89 36.42 -27.60
CA CYS A 556 16.24 37.27 -28.74
C CYS A 556 17.66 36.99 -29.27
N GLU A 557 18.54 36.34 -28.50
CA GLU A 557 19.88 35.91 -28.95
C GLU A 557 19.84 34.64 -29.83
N ILE A 558 18.71 33.92 -29.87
CA ILE A 558 18.52 32.74 -30.72
C ILE A 558 18.03 33.22 -32.09
N MET A 559 18.79 33.06 -33.17
CA MET A 559 18.44 33.61 -34.48
C MET A 559 17.50 32.71 -35.28
N ASP A 560 17.62 31.38 -35.13
CA ASP A 560 16.69 30.44 -35.75
C ASP A 560 15.27 30.57 -35.17
N GLN A 561 14.28 30.79 -36.03
CA GLN A 561 12.88 31.04 -35.61
C GLN A 561 12.25 29.80 -34.99
N GLN A 562 12.59 28.60 -35.47
CA GLN A 562 12.06 27.36 -34.91
C GLN A 562 12.61 27.16 -33.49
N SER A 563 13.93 27.22 -33.31
CA SER A 563 14.60 27.09 -32.01
C SER A 563 14.15 28.16 -31.02
N ARG A 564 13.91 29.39 -31.49
CA ARG A 564 13.34 30.46 -30.67
C ARG A 564 11.91 30.15 -30.23
N ALA A 565 11.07 29.65 -31.13
CA ALA A 565 9.68 29.28 -30.81
C ALA A 565 9.60 28.12 -29.81
N GLU A 566 10.46 27.11 -29.96
CA GLU A 566 10.59 26.00 -29.01
C GLU A 566 11.04 26.50 -27.63
N THR A 567 12.03 27.38 -27.58
CA THR A 567 12.53 27.97 -26.33
C THR A 567 11.47 28.83 -25.65
N LEU A 568 10.78 29.71 -26.41
CA LEU A 568 9.67 30.50 -25.89
C LEU A 568 8.52 29.61 -25.40
N GLY A 569 8.18 28.55 -26.12
CA GLY A 569 7.21 27.55 -25.69
C GLY A 569 7.59 26.91 -24.35
N GLY A 570 8.89 26.60 -24.15
CA GLY A 570 9.41 26.14 -22.87
C GLY A 570 9.25 27.17 -21.74
N ILE A 571 9.41 28.48 -22.01
CA ILE A 571 9.11 29.53 -21.03
C ILE A 571 7.62 29.59 -20.72
N VAL A 572 6.75 29.47 -21.74
CA VAL A 572 5.29 29.47 -21.56
C VAL A 572 4.85 28.31 -20.67
N ASP A 573 5.39 27.11 -20.86
CA ASP A 573 5.12 25.95 -20.00
C ASP A 573 5.46 26.27 -18.53
N GLN A 574 6.59 26.92 -18.27
CA GLN A 574 6.96 27.35 -16.91
C GLN A 574 6.04 28.48 -16.39
N ALA A 575 5.72 29.46 -17.22
CA ALA A 575 4.82 30.55 -16.86
C ALA A 575 3.39 30.05 -16.54
N ALA A 576 2.93 29.00 -17.21
CA ALA A 576 1.65 28.35 -16.91
C ALA A 576 1.63 27.75 -15.51
N VAL A 577 2.71 27.06 -15.10
CA VAL A 577 2.85 26.53 -13.74
C VAL A 577 2.77 27.66 -12.71
N LEU A 578 3.50 28.77 -12.93
CA LEU A 578 3.45 29.92 -12.02
C LEU A 578 2.07 30.58 -11.99
N ALA A 579 1.40 30.70 -13.15
CA ALA A 579 0.06 31.27 -13.24
C ALA A 579 -0.92 30.46 -12.39
N VAL A 580 -0.85 29.12 -12.45
CA VAL A 580 -1.65 28.23 -11.61
C VAL A 580 -1.35 28.43 -10.12
N GLU A 581 -0.07 28.46 -9.73
CA GLU A 581 0.34 28.59 -8.32
C GLU A 581 -0.03 29.95 -7.71
N ASP A 582 0.03 31.03 -8.49
CA ASP A 582 -0.26 32.40 -8.04
C ASP A 582 -1.73 32.81 -8.29
N GLY A 583 -2.50 32.04 -9.05
CA GLY A 583 -3.85 32.41 -9.48
C GLY A 583 -3.88 33.64 -10.39
N ASP A 584 -2.85 33.82 -11.22
CA ASP A 584 -2.66 35.02 -12.07
C ASP A 584 -2.80 34.69 -13.57
N LEU A 585 -4.03 34.76 -14.08
CA LEU A 585 -4.34 34.56 -15.49
C LEU A 585 -3.65 35.59 -16.42
N GLU A 586 -3.37 36.80 -15.94
CA GLU A 586 -2.73 37.86 -16.74
C GLU A 586 -1.32 37.47 -17.17
N LEU A 587 -0.65 36.58 -16.44
CA LEU A 587 0.67 36.07 -16.83
C LEU A 587 0.61 35.29 -18.15
N LEU A 588 -0.40 34.44 -18.33
CA LEU A 588 -0.62 33.68 -19.57
C LEU A 588 -1.05 34.60 -20.73
N HIS A 589 -1.87 35.61 -20.43
CA HIS A 589 -2.22 36.64 -21.40
C HIS A 589 -0.98 37.43 -21.85
N GLY A 590 -0.10 37.79 -20.91
CA GLY A 590 1.18 38.44 -21.20
C GLY A 590 2.10 37.56 -22.07
N MET A 591 2.16 36.25 -21.79
CA MET A 591 2.91 35.30 -22.61
C MET A 591 2.37 35.19 -24.04
N ARG A 592 1.04 35.18 -24.22
CA ARG A 592 0.41 35.25 -25.54
C ARG A 592 0.88 36.48 -26.33
N VAL A 593 0.80 37.66 -25.71
CA VAL A 593 1.21 38.93 -26.35
C VAL A 593 2.70 38.88 -26.72
N LEU A 594 3.56 38.42 -25.81
CA LEU A 594 4.99 38.31 -26.06
C LEU A 594 5.31 37.33 -27.18
N SER A 595 4.72 36.13 -27.19
CA SER A 595 4.88 35.14 -28.27
C SER A 595 4.47 35.70 -29.63
N THR A 596 3.36 36.44 -29.72
CA THR A 596 2.92 37.08 -30.98
C THR A 596 3.85 38.21 -31.44
N SER A 597 4.60 38.83 -30.53
CA SER A 597 5.50 39.95 -30.84
C SER A 597 6.92 39.52 -31.20
N LEU A 598 7.39 38.38 -30.68
CA LEU A 598 8.79 37.92 -30.78
C LEU A 598 9.01 36.86 -31.88
N LEU A 599 7.94 36.25 -32.39
CA LEU A 599 7.97 35.19 -33.39
C LEU A 599 7.29 35.63 -34.69
N GLU A 600 7.76 35.08 -35.81
CA GLU A 600 7.06 35.20 -37.09
C GLU A 600 5.72 34.43 -37.06
N PRO A 601 4.72 34.82 -37.88
CA PRO A 601 3.36 34.27 -37.82
C PRO A 601 3.29 32.74 -37.87
N ASP A 602 4.12 32.11 -38.72
CA ASP A 602 4.12 30.66 -38.92
C ASP A 602 4.66 29.90 -37.68
N TYR A 603 5.59 30.50 -36.94
CA TYR A 603 6.20 29.90 -35.74
C TYR A 603 5.46 30.28 -34.45
N CYS A 604 4.68 31.37 -34.47
CA CYS A 604 3.82 31.78 -33.36
C CYS A 604 2.77 30.72 -33.01
N LEU A 605 2.30 29.94 -33.98
CA LEU A 605 1.29 28.90 -33.79
C LEU A 605 1.74 27.84 -32.76
N PHE A 606 3.01 27.46 -32.77
CA PHE A 606 3.57 26.50 -31.81
C PHE A 606 3.51 27.05 -30.37
N ALA A 607 3.99 28.28 -30.17
CA ALA A 607 3.95 28.93 -28.86
C ALA A 607 2.52 29.18 -28.38
N MET A 608 1.59 29.51 -29.28
CA MET A 608 0.16 29.65 -28.96
C MET A 608 -0.46 28.32 -28.50
N GLY A 609 -0.06 27.18 -29.08
CA GLY A 609 -0.47 25.87 -28.59
C GLY A 609 -0.07 25.62 -27.14
N LYS A 610 1.13 26.06 -26.74
CA LYS A 610 1.59 26.01 -25.33
C LYS A 610 0.79 26.95 -24.42
N VAL A 611 0.44 28.15 -24.90
CA VAL A 611 -0.44 29.07 -24.15
C VAL A 611 -1.82 28.44 -23.93
N ILE A 612 -2.43 27.84 -24.95
CA ILE A 612 -3.71 27.13 -24.83
C ILE A 612 -3.61 26.03 -23.78
N HIS A 613 -2.56 25.21 -23.81
CA HIS A 613 -2.35 24.18 -22.80
C HIS A 613 -2.24 24.76 -21.38
N GLY A 614 -1.50 25.85 -21.23
CA GLY A 614 -1.41 26.57 -19.95
C GLY A 614 -2.74 27.11 -19.46
N LEU A 615 -3.58 27.66 -20.34
CA LEU A 615 -4.94 28.12 -20.02
C LEU A 615 -5.86 26.96 -19.63
N ILE A 616 -5.73 25.79 -20.25
CA ILE A 616 -6.46 24.58 -19.88
C ILE A 616 -6.05 24.12 -18.48
N MET A 617 -4.75 24.02 -18.20
CA MET A 617 -4.25 23.67 -16.86
C MET A 617 -4.75 24.66 -15.80
N TYR A 618 -4.68 25.95 -16.08
CA TYR A 618 -5.23 26.99 -15.20
C TYR A 618 -6.73 26.85 -15.00
N GLY A 619 -7.49 26.60 -16.07
CA GLY A 619 -8.92 26.39 -16.03
C GLY A 619 -9.32 25.24 -15.11
N ILE A 620 -8.61 24.10 -15.21
CA ILE A 620 -8.86 22.91 -14.38
C ILE A 620 -8.51 23.17 -12.91
N GLU A 621 -7.31 23.66 -12.61
CA GLU A 621 -6.82 23.81 -11.24
C GLU A 621 -7.51 24.96 -10.48
N GLN A 622 -7.86 26.05 -11.16
CA GLN A 622 -8.54 27.21 -10.55
C GLN A 622 -10.05 27.21 -10.80
N LEU A 623 -10.61 26.13 -11.37
CA LEU A 623 -12.03 25.99 -11.74
C LEU A 623 -12.58 27.16 -12.59
N SER A 624 -11.73 27.73 -13.44
CA SER A 624 -11.99 28.96 -14.20
C SER A 624 -12.49 28.66 -15.62
N LEU A 625 -13.79 28.82 -15.83
CA LEU A 625 -14.38 28.76 -17.17
C LEU A 625 -13.88 29.89 -18.08
N GLN A 626 -13.53 31.05 -17.52
CA GLN A 626 -13.00 32.16 -18.29
C GLN A 626 -11.68 31.80 -18.98
N ALA A 627 -10.81 31.03 -18.32
CA ALA A 627 -9.54 30.60 -18.92
C ALA A 627 -9.77 29.61 -20.08
N LEU A 628 -10.73 28.70 -19.94
CA LEU A 628 -11.12 27.78 -21.02
C LEU A 628 -11.79 28.53 -22.18
N ASP A 629 -12.62 29.54 -21.90
CA ASP A 629 -13.24 30.38 -22.92
C ASP A 629 -12.18 31.17 -23.71
N GLU A 630 -11.14 31.69 -23.04
CA GLU A 630 -10.01 32.32 -23.72
C GLU A 630 -9.22 31.31 -24.56
N ALA A 631 -8.99 30.10 -24.06
CA ALA A 631 -8.36 29.02 -24.83
C ALA A 631 -9.16 28.68 -26.10
N THR A 632 -10.50 28.61 -26.00
CA THR A 632 -11.40 28.40 -27.14
C THR A 632 -11.30 29.52 -28.17
N GLN A 633 -11.23 30.78 -27.72
CA GLN A 633 -11.06 31.94 -28.59
C GLN A 633 -9.72 31.90 -29.34
N ILE A 634 -8.63 31.54 -28.66
CA ILE A 634 -7.30 31.41 -29.30
C ILE A 634 -7.31 30.25 -30.29
N LEU A 635 -7.90 29.10 -29.93
CA LEU A 635 -8.00 27.94 -30.79
C LEU A 635 -8.74 28.26 -32.09
N GLY A 636 -9.80 29.08 -32.04
CA GLY A 636 -10.51 29.57 -33.23
C GLY A 636 -9.69 30.51 -34.14
N GLN A 637 -8.56 31.05 -33.65
CA GLN A 637 -7.64 31.87 -34.43
C GLN A 637 -6.55 31.04 -35.15
N ILE A 638 -6.38 29.77 -34.79
CA ILE A 638 -5.39 28.88 -35.39
C ILE A 638 -5.91 28.39 -36.74
N THR A 639 -5.17 28.69 -37.81
CA THR A 639 -5.52 28.32 -39.18
C THR A 639 -5.06 26.92 -39.59
N ASP A 640 -4.14 26.29 -38.85
CA ASP A 640 -3.64 24.94 -39.11
C ASP A 640 -4.63 23.87 -38.57
N PRO A 641 -5.28 23.08 -39.45
CA PRO A 641 -6.26 22.09 -39.04
C PRO A 641 -5.67 20.94 -38.22
N SER A 642 -4.37 20.63 -38.39
CA SER A 642 -3.71 19.53 -37.68
C SER A 642 -3.44 19.88 -36.23
N LEU A 643 -2.90 21.08 -35.99
CA LEU A 643 -2.68 21.63 -34.66
C LEU A 643 -4.01 21.90 -33.94
N GLN A 644 -5.01 22.42 -34.66
CA GLN A 644 -6.35 22.64 -34.11
C GLN A 644 -6.94 21.33 -33.57
N ARG A 645 -6.91 20.24 -34.35
CA ARG A 645 -7.39 18.93 -33.88
C ARG A 645 -6.63 18.43 -32.64
N HIS A 646 -5.33 18.65 -32.58
CA HIS A 646 -4.51 18.22 -31.44
C HIS A 646 -4.85 18.99 -30.14
N LEU A 647 -5.33 20.23 -30.25
CA LEU A 647 -5.63 21.10 -29.11
C LEU A 647 -7.12 21.10 -28.70
N VAL A 648 -8.03 20.72 -29.60
CA VAL A 648 -9.47 20.59 -29.32
C VAL A 648 -9.72 19.53 -28.25
N ASP A 649 -9.13 18.34 -28.36
CA ASP A 649 -9.44 17.24 -27.44
C ASP A 649 -9.08 17.57 -25.96
N PRO A 650 -7.87 18.09 -25.64
CA PRO A 650 -7.56 18.51 -24.28
C PRO A 650 -8.45 19.64 -23.76
N LEU A 651 -8.94 20.51 -24.65
CA LEU A 651 -9.83 21.60 -24.28
C LEU A 651 -11.23 21.08 -23.90
N ILE A 652 -11.78 20.14 -24.69
CA ILE A 652 -13.06 19.47 -24.36
C ILE A 652 -12.92 18.73 -23.03
N GLU A 653 -11.83 17.97 -22.85
CA GLU A 653 -11.53 17.33 -21.56
C GLU A 653 -11.45 18.35 -20.42
N GLY A 654 -10.83 19.51 -20.64
CA GLY A 654 -10.77 20.61 -19.68
C GLY A 654 -12.15 21.09 -19.26
N TYR A 655 -13.07 21.33 -20.21
CA TYR A 655 -14.45 21.71 -19.90
C TYR A 655 -15.20 20.62 -19.13
N VAL A 656 -15.03 19.34 -19.50
CA VAL A 656 -15.63 18.21 -18.79
C VAL A 656 -15.12 18.14 -17.34
N ARG A 657 -13.80 18.21 -17.13
CA ARG A 657 -13.18 18.20 -15.79
C ARG A 657 -13.63 19.37 -14.93
N VAL A 658 -13.62 20.60 -15.48
CA VAL A 658 -14.09 21.79 -14.75
C VAL A 658 -15.57 21.68 -14.42
N GLY A 659 -16.40 21.22 -15.37
CA GLY A 659 -17.83 20.98 -15.13
C GLY A 659 -18.07 19.97 -14.01
N SER A 660 -17.34 18.84 -14.02
CA SER A 660 -17.44 17.82 -12.98
C SER A 660 -16.99 18.33 -11.61
N LEU A 661 -15.88 19.06 -11.54
CA LEU A 661 -15.39 19.65 -10.30
C LEU A 661 -16.33 20.75 -9.76
N GLN A 662 -16.91 21.58 -10.62
CA GLN A 662 -17.91 22.58 -10.22
C GLN A 662 -19.20 21.93 -9.71
N ALA A 663 -19.64 20.83 -10.33
CA ALA A 663 -20.78 20.05 -9.82
C ALA A 663 -20.47 19.48 -8.43
N ALA A 664 -19.28 18.92 -8.24
CA ALA A 664 -18.82 18.37 -6.96
C ALA A 664 -18.68 19.42 -5.84
N ASP A 665 -18.12 20.59 -6.15
CA ASP A 665 -17.96 21.69 -5.19
C ASP A 665 -19.33 22.18 -4.68
N ARG A 666 -20.32 22.26 -5.57
CA ARG A 666 -21.69 22.67 -5.22
C ARG A 666 -22.45 21.64 -4.39
N LEU A 667 -22.20 20.34 -4.60
CA LEU A 667 -22.73 19.29 -3.72
C LEU A 667 -22.24 19.50 -2.28
N SER A 668 -20.97 19.89 -2.12
CA SER A 668 -20.34 20.10 -0.80
C SER A 668 -20.87 21.33 -0.05
N HIS A 669 -21.39 22.34 -0.75
CA HIS A 669 -21.82 23.63 -0.19
C HIS A 669 -23.34 23.78 0.03
N GLY A 670 -24.13 22.70 -0.10
CA GLY A 670 -25.54 22.68 0.27
C GLY A 670 -26.51 23.16 -0.82
N GLY A 671 -26.68 22.33 -1.86
CA GLY A 671 -27.97 21.95 -2.45
C GLY A 671 -28.83 22.96 -3.23
N ALA A 672 -28.93 24.21 -2.80
CA ALA A 672 -30.06 25.06 -3.21
C ALA A 672 -30.01 25.54 -4.68
N ARG A 673 -28.84 25.49 -5.34
CA ARG A 673 -28.60 26.00 -6.71
C ARG A 673 -27.65 25.11 -7.52
N ILE A 674 -27.70 23.79 -7.31
CA ILE A 674 -26.72 22.90 -7.95
C ILE A 674 -26.78 23.02 -9.48
N PHE A 675 -27.96 23.15 -10.07
CA PHE A 675 -28.16 23.21 -11.52
C PHE A 675 -27.80 24.55 -12.19
N ASP A 676 -27.64 25.66 -11.44
CA ASP A 676 -27.46 27.01 -12.01
C ASP A 676 -26.13 27.15 -12.80
N GLY A 677 -26.17 26.97 -14.12
CA GLY A 677 -24.96 27.04 -14.96
C GLY A 677 -24.04 25.81 -14.83
N MET A 678 -24.47 24.74 -14.17
CA MET A 678 -23.71 23.48 -14.06
C MET A 678 -23.58 22.76 -15.41
N MET A 679 -24.61 22.82 -16.25
CA MET A 679 -24.60 22.19 -17.57
C MET A 679 -23.75 22.95 -18.60
N LYS A 680 -23.48 24.24 -18.37
CA LYS A 680 -22.81 25.12 -19.34
C LYS A 680 -21.45 24.58 -19.85
N PRO A 681 -20.54 24.07 -18.98
CA PRO A 681 -19.26 23.53 -19.45
C PRO A 681 -19.44 22.30 -20.33
N PHE A 682 -20.40 21.42 -19.99
CA PHE A 682 -20.70 20.21 -20.75
C PHE A 682 -21.39 20.51 -22.09
N GLU A 683 -22.25 21.53 -22.15
CA GLU A 683 -22.86 22.00 -23.39
C GLU A 683 -21.80 22.57 -24.35
N ILE A 684 -20.85 23.38 -23.84
CA ILE A 684 -19.74 23.90 -24.64
C ILE A 684 -18.83 22.76 -25.12
N ALA A 685 -18.51 21.82 -24.24
CA ALA A 685 -17.75 20.61 -24.59
C ALA A 685 -18.42 19.82 -25.71
N LEU A 686 -19.75 19.67 -25.65
CA LEU A 686 -20.53 18.96 -26.66
C LEU A 686 -20.58 19.71 -27.99
N ASP A 687 -20.71 21.04 -27.98
CA ASP A 687 -20.67 21.86 -29.20
C ASP A 687 -19.30 21.79 -29.88
N LEU A 688 -18.21 21.89 -29.12
CA LEU A 688 -16.86 21.72 -29.62
C LEU A 688 -16.64 20.32 -30.22
N LEU A 689 -17.13 19.27 -29.55
CA LEU A 689 -17.07 17.90 -30.05
C LEU A 689 -17.81 17.75 -31.39
N LYS A 690 -19.03 18.29 -31.51
CA LYS A 690 -19.84 18.20 -32.73
C LYS A 690 -19.26 19.00 -33.91
N THR A 691 -18.64 20.14 -33.63
CA THR A 691 -18.12 21.05 -34.67
C THR A 691 -16.72 20.67 -35.15
N SER A 692 -15.91 20.04 -34.29
CA SER A 692 -14.47 19.85 -34.53
C SER A 692 -14.04 18.40 -34.74
N THR A 693 -14.87 17.41 -34.38
CA THR A 693 -14.52 15.98 -34.43
C THR A 693 -15.26 15.25 -35.58
N PRO A 694 -14.59 14.37 -36.34
CA PRO A 694 -15.25 13.54 -37.34
C PRO A 694 -16.33 12.65 -36.73
N ARG A 695 -17.43 12.43 -37.46
CA ARG A 695 -18.58 11.66 -36.95
C ARG A 695 -18.21 10.24 -36.51
N GLU A 696 -17.28 9.60 -37.19
CA GLU A 696 -16.84 8.23 -36.85
C GLU A 696 -16.11 8.15 -35.51
N GLU A 697 -15.54 9.26 -35.01
CA GLU A 697 -14.74 9.29 -33.79
C GLU A 697 -15.53 9.74 -32.55
N ILE A 698 -16.72 10.33 -32.74
CA ILE A 698 -17.54 10.91 -31.65
C ILE A 698 -17.82 9.88 -30.55
N SER A 699 -18.20 8.65 -30.92
CA SER A 699 -18.50 7.56 -29.96
C SER A 699 -17.30 7.24 -29.05
N ILE A 700 -16.10 7.14 -29.62
CA ILE A 700 -14.87 6.84 -28.89
C ILE A 700 -14.47 8.01 -27.98
N LYS A 701 -14.63 9.26 -28.45
CA LYS A 701 -14.34 10.45 -27.63
C LYS A 701 -15.32 10.57 -26.45
N ILE A 702 -16.62 10.38 -26.68
CA ILE A 702 -17.62 10.35 -25.61
C ILE A 702 -17.26 9.31 -24.55
N ALA A 703 -16.82 8.12 -24.95
CA ALA A 703 -16.37 7.09 -24.01
C ALA A 703 -15.26 7.61 -23.07
N SER A 704 -14.27 8.33 -23.61
CA SER A 704 -13.17 8.90 -22.81
C SER A 704 -13.64 10.00 -21.85
N TYR A 705 -14.61 10.83 -22.25
CA TYR A 705 -15.16 11.87 -21.38
C TYR A 705 -16.08 11.31 -20.30
N VAL A 706 -16.84 10.25 -20.63
CA VAL A 706 -17.60 9.47 -19.64
C VAL A 706 -16.67 8.87 -18.60
N ASP A 707 -15.52 8.33 -19.00
CA ASP A 707 -14.54 7.78 -18.07
C ASP A 707 -14.02 8.81 -17.06
N ILE A 708 -13.73 10.03 -17.52
CA ILE A 708 -13.37 11.15 -16.63
C ILE A 708 -14.50 11.44 -15.63
N MET A 709 -15.76 11.49 -16.07
CA MET A 709 -16.90 11.74 -15.17
C MET A 709 -17.15 10.59 -14.19
N LEU A 710 -16.89 9.36 -14.60
CA LEU A 710 -16.99 8.17 -13.74
C LEU A 710 -15.94 8.19 -12.63
N GLU A 711 -14.71 8.68 -12.89
CA GLU A 711 -13.71 8.88 -11.85
C GLU A 711 -14.23 9.80 -10.73
N TYR A 712 -14.88 10.91 -11.08
CA TYR A 712 -15.49 11.80 -10.09
C TYR A 712 -16.70 11.17 -9.39
N THR A 713 -17.50 10.39 -10.12
CA THR A 713 -18.66 9.68 -9.56
C THR A 713 -18.24 8.73 -8.44
N GLN A 714 -17.12 8.01 -8.60
CA GLN A 714 -16.59 7.12 -7.56
C GLN A 714 -16.12 7.86 -6.32
N VAL A 715 -15.62 9.10 -6.46
CA VAL A 715 -15.13 9.92 -5.34
C VAL A 715 -16.27 10.56 -4.56
N TYR A 716 -17.27 11.12 -5.25
CA TYR A 716 -18.35 11.90 -4.62
C TYR A 716 -19.63 11.08 -4.38
N ALA A 717 -19.73 9.87 -4.92
CA ALA A 717 -20.84 8.93 -4.75
C ALA A 717 -22.23 9.56 -4.98
N SER A 718 -22.37 10.42 -6.00
CA SER A 718 -23.60 11.18 -6.27
C SER A 718 -24.21 10.83 -7.62
N PRO A 719 -25.54 10.66 -7.73
CA PRO A 719 -26.23 10.40 -9.00
C PRO A 719 -26.18 11.59 -9.97
N ILE A 720 -25.75 12.78 -9.53
CA ILE A 720 -25.80 14.00 -10.36
C ILE A 720 -25.00 13.89 -11.67
N PHE A 721 -23.91 13.13 -11.67
CA PHE A 721 -23.07 12.96 -12.85
C PHE A 721 -23.74 12.14 -13.96
N ALA A 722 -24.84 11.44 -13.66
CA ALA A 722 -25.63 10.75 -14.68
C ALA A 722 -26.17 11.71 -15.75
N ILE A 723 -26.46 12.97 -15.38
CA ILE A 723 -27.03 13.98 -16.28
C ILE A 723 -26.05 14.37 -17.42
N PRO A 724 -24.83 14.87 -17.14
CA PRO A 724 -23.87 15.17 -18.22
C PRO A 724 -23.41 13.91 -18.98
N MET A 725 -23.36 12.75 -18.32
CA MET A 725 -23.07 11.49 -19.01
C MET A 725 -24.18 11.10 -20.00
N ALA A 726 -25.45 11.28 -19.64
CA ALA A 726 -26.59 11.07 -20.54
C ALA A 726 -26.59 12.09 -21.69
N LEU A 727 -26.30 13.38 -21.39
CA LEU A 727 -26.18 14.44 -22.39
C LEU A 727 -25.21 14.07 -23.52
N LEU A 728 -24.00 13.60 -23.18
CA LEU A 728 -23.02 13.19 -24.18
C LEU A 728 -23.42 11.88 -24.86
N SER A 729 -23.83 10.85 -24.10
CA SER A 729 -24.08 9.51 -24.63
C SER A 729 -25.24 9.46 -25.63
N LEU A 730 -26.24 10.33 -25.49
CA LEU A 730 -27.35 10.45 -26.43
C LEU A 730 -26.94 10.95 -27.82
N GLU A 731 -25.73 11.48 -27.99
CA GLU A 731 -25.21 11.93 -29.29
C GLU A 731 -24.49 10.81 -30.07
N ILE A 732 -24.39 9.60 -29.51
CA ILE A 732 -23.86 8.42 -30.21
C ILE A 732 -24.91 7.95 -31.23
N GLU A 733 -24.61 8.09 -32.53
CA GLU A 733 -25.55 7.71 -33.63
C GLU A 733 -25.89 6.21 -33.61
N GLY A 734 -24.90 5.34 -33.37
CA GLY A 734 -25.08 3.89 -33.35
C GLY A 734 -25.89 3.37 -32.17
N GLU A 735 -27.05 2.73 -32.42
CA GLU A 735 -27.96 2.23 -31.38
C GLU A 735 -27.30 1.23 -30.42
N TYR A 736 -26.53 0.27 -30.95
CA TYR A 736 -25.84 -0.73 -30.11
C TYR A 736 -24.75 -0.10 -29.24
N GLU A 737 -23.98 0.84 -29.80
CA GLU A 737 -22.91 1.54 -29.08
C GLU A 737 -23.49 2.44 -27.98
N ARG A 738 -24.56 3.18 -28.29
CA ARG A 738 -25.28 4.03 -27.34
C ARG A 738 -25.87 3.21 -26.19
N THR A 739 -26.54 2.10 -26.51
CA THR A 739 -27.11 1.19 -25.51
C THR A 739 -26.02 0.62 -24.60
N ALA A 740 -24.90 0.16 -25.18
CA ALA A 740 -23.78 -0.35 -24.42
C ALA A 740 -23.13 0.72 -23.52
N MET A 741 -23.04 1.97 -24.00
CA MET A 741 -22.52 3.10 -23.22
C MET A 741 -23.40 3.39 -22.00
N ILE A 742 -24.72 3.49 -22.19
CA ILE A 742 -25.66 3.77 -21.10
C ILE A 742 -25.67 2.62 -20.09
N GLN A 743 -25.71 1.37 -20.55
CA GLN A 743 -25.60 0.21 -19.67
C GLN A 743 -24.31 0.23 -18.84
N ARG A 744 -23.17 0.55 -19.48
CA ARG A 744 -21.88 0.71 -18.80
C ARG A 744 -21.97 1.79 -17.71
N ILE A 745 -22.51 2.97 -18.02
CA ILE A 745 -22.67 4.05 -17.05
C ILE A 745 -23.52 3.58 -15.85
N LEU A 746 -24.66 2.93 -16.11
CA LEU A 746 -25.58 2.47 -15.06
C LEU A 746 -24.95 1.48 -14.09
N THR A 747 -23.94 0.69 -14.51
CA THR A 747 -23.23 -0.21 -13.58
C THR A 747 -22.56 0.53 -12.43
N PHE A 748 -22.15 1.79 -12.62
CA PHE A 748 -21.57 2.62 -11.56
C PHE A 748 -22.61 3.24 -10.63
N PHE A 749 -23.89 3.17 -10.99
CA PHE A 749 -25.02 3.67 -10.20
C PHE A 749 -25.86 2.54 -9.60
N THR A 750 -25.31 1.31 -9.52
CA THR A 750 -26.04 0.11 -9.07
C THR A 750 -26.76 0.31 -7.73
N GLU A 751 -26.20 1.06 -6.78
CA GLU A 751 -26.85 1.34 -5.49
C GLU A 751 -28.15 2.14 -5.64
N TYR A 752 -28.24 3.00 -6.65
CA TYR A 752 -29.41 3.82 -6.94
C TYR A 752 -30.44 3.11 -7.81
N VAL A 753 -29.98 2.22 -8.71
CA VAL A 753 -30.85 1.58 -9.71
C VAL A 753 -31.34 0.18 -9.32
N ARG A 754 -30.81 -0.42 -8.24
CA ARG A 754 -31.19 -1.76 -7.75
C ARG A 754 -32.69 -1.93 -7.49
N GLU A 755 -33.37 -0.83 -7.19
CA GLU A 755 -34.80 -0.81 -6.85
C GLU A 755 -35.70 -0.65 -8.08
N PHE A 756 -35.13 -0.40 -9.28
CA PHE A 756 -35.91 -0.19 -10.49
C PHE A 756 -36.26 -1.53 -11.14
N ASP A 757 -37.56 -1.79 -11.30
CA ASP A 757 -38.11 -3.01 -11.91
C ASP A 757 -38.14 -2.92 -13.45
N SER A 758 -37.05 -2.43 -14.06
CA SER A 758 -36.91 -2.32 -15.51
C SER A 758 -35.55 -2.84 -16.00
N ALA A 759 -35.58 -3.55 -17.13
CA ALA A 759 -34.39 -4.01 -17.84
C ALA A 759 -33.97 -3.07 -18.99
N ASP A 760 -34.75 -2.02 -19.28
CA ASP A 760 -34.44 -1.06 -20.33
C ASP A 760 -33.47 0.01 -19.80
N PRO A 761 -32.24 0.11 -20.34
CA PRO A 761 -31.25 1.04 -19.83
C PRO A 761 -31.63 2.52 -20.00
N TYR A 762 -32.45 2.86 -20.98
CA TYR A 762 -32.89 4.24 -21.19
C TYR A 762 -33.90 4.66 -20.13
N GLU A 763 -34.86 3.79 -19.81
CA GLU A 763 -35.82 3.98 -18.72
C GLU A 763 -35.11 4.10 -17.37
N VAL A 764 -34.20 3.16 -17.07
CA VAL A 764 -33.42 3.16 -15.82
C VAL A 764 -32.59 4.44 -15.67
N MET A 765 -32.00 4.96 -16.75
CA MET A 765 -31.27 6.22 -16.73
C MET A 765 -32.20 7.42 -16.50
N ALA A 766 -33.39 7.43 -17.09
CA ALA A 766 -34.36 8.51 -16.90
C ALA A 766 -34.86 8.55 -15.44
N TYR A 767 -35.19 7.40 -14.85
CA TYR A 767 -35.57 7.32 -13.43
C TYR A 767 -34.43 7.67 -12.48
N LEU A 768 -33.19 7.31 -12.83
CA LEU A 768 -32.02 7.75 -12.07
C LEU A 768 -31.93 9.28 -12.03
N MET A 769 -32.20 9.96 -13.16
CA MET A 769 -32.23 11.42 -13.22
C MET A 769 -33.42 12.03 -12.48
N GLU A 770 -34.60 11.40 -12.57
CA GLU A 770 -35.80 11.81 -11.83
C GLU A 770 -35.56 11.80 -10.31
N GLY A 771 -34.83 10.80 -9.81
CA GLY A 771 -34.49 10.65 -8.39
C GLY A 771 -33.52 11.72 -7.85
N ILE A 772 -32.93 12.55 -8.71
CA ILE A 772 -32.05 13.63 -8.28
C ILE A 772 -32.89 14.82 -7.81
N GLU A 773 -32.64 15.30 -6.59
CA GLU A 773 -33.38 16.42 -6.01
C GLU A 773 -33.36 17.64 -6.94
N ARG A 774 -34.55 18.17 -7.28
CA ARG A 774 -34.78 19.33 -8.18
C ARG A 774 -34.38 19.14 -9.65
N ALA A 775 -34.02 17.94 -10.08
CA ALA A 775 -33.75 17.66 -11.49
C ALA A 775 -35.00 17.93 -12.38
N THR A 776 -36.16 17.45 -11.94
CA THR A 776 -37.45 17.66 -12.64
C THR A 776 -37.93 19.11 -12.65
N ALA A 777 -37.31 20.00 -11.87
CA ALA A 777 -37.56 21.43 -11.90
C ALA A 777 -36.68 22.17 -12.94
N THR A 778 -35.79 21.46 -13.63
CA THR A 778 -34.84 22.03 -14.60
C THR A 778 -35.22 21.59 -16.03
N PRO A 779 -35.62 22.52 -16.93
CA PRO A 779 -36.05 22.18 -18.29
C PRO A 779 -35.04 21.37 -19.10
N GLN A 780 -33.74 21.64 -18.94
CA GLN A 780 -32.67 20.91 -19.62
C GLN A 780 -32.65 19.42 -19.24
N VAL A 781 -32.94 19.09 -17.98
CA VAL A 781 -32.97 17.70 -17.51
C VAL A 781 -34.26 17.01 -17.98
N LEU A 782 -35.40 17.71 -17.97
CA LEU A 782 -36.66 17.19 -18.51
C LEU A 782 -36.52 16.86 -20.01
N GLU A 783 -35.84 17.70 -20.79
CA GLU A 783 -35.57 17.43 -22.20
C GLU A 783 -34.65 16.21 -22.39
N LEU A 784 -33.65 16.02 -21.52
CA LEU A 784 -32.82 14.81 -21.54
C LEU A 784 -33.62 13.55 -21.20
N MET A 785 -34.49 13.63 -20.20
CA MET A 785 -35.40 12.52 -19.84
C MET A 785 -36.35 12.19 -21.00
N TYR A 786 -36.89 13.21 -21.68
CA TYR A 786 -37.74 13.03 -22.87
C TYR A 786 -37.00 12.25 -23.95
N ARG A 787 -35.77 12.67 -24.29
CA ARG A 787 -34.94 11.97 -25.27
C ARG A 787 -34.60 10.53 -24.87
N LEU A 788 -34.47 10.23 -23.58
CA LEU A 788 -34.26 8.85 -23.10
C LEU A 788 -35.51 8.00 -23.23
N PHE A 789 -36.68 8.48 -22.80
CA PHE A 789 -37.91 7.71 -22.93
C PHE A 789 -38.25 7.44 -24.39
N GLU A 790 -37.93 8.36 -25.31
CA GLU A 790 -38.11 8.13 -26.76
C GLU A 790 -37.34 6.88 -27.25
N GLN A 791 -36.20 6.56 -26.63
CA GLN A 791 -35.38 5.39 -26.93
C GLN A 791 -35.81 4.12 -26.18
N THR A 792 -36.73 4.21 -25.20
CA THR A 792 -37.20 3.07 -24.40
C THR A 792 -38.04 2.12 -25.25
N GLY A 793 -37.68 0.84 -25.31
CA GLY A 793 -38.30 -0.14 -26.20
C GLY A 793 -39.71 -0.55 -25.79
N ASP A 794 -40.01 -0.61 -24.50
CA ASP A 794 -41.35 -0.94 -24.01
C ASP A 794 -42.31 0.27 -24.14
N VAL A 795 -43.44 0.03 -24.80
CA VAL A 795 -44.41 1.08 -25.15
C VAL A 795 -45.08 1.66 -23.91
N TYR A 796 -45.31 0.86 -22.87
CA TYR A 796 -45.95 1.31 -21.63
C TYR A 796 -44.99 2.12 -20.78
N ALA A 797 -43.75 1.64 -20.62
CA ALA A 797 -42.68 2.34 -19.94
C ALA A 797 -42.41 3.70 -20.57
N ARG A 798 -42.29 3.72 -21.90
CA ARG A 798 -42.17 4.97 -22.68
C ARG A 798 -43.33 5.91 -22.39
N TYR A 799 -44.57 5.42 -22.51
CA TYR A 799 -45.76 6.23 -22.30
C TYR A 799 -45.85 6.79 -20.86
N SER A 800 -45.65 5.94 -19.86
CA SER A 800 -45.63 6.31 -18.44
C SER A 800 -44.55 7.34 -18.12
N GLY A 801 -43.34 7.17 -18.66
CA GLY A 801 -42.25 8.13 -18.52
C GLY A 801 -42.57 9.49 -19.14
N MET A 802 -43.13 9.49 -20.35
CA MET A 802 -43.54 10.73 -21.02
C MET A 802 -44.69 11.44 -20.30
N TYR A 803 -45.64 10.69 -19.74
CA TYR A 803 -46.70 11.23 -18.88
C TYR A 803 -46.12 12.02 -17.70
N ARG A 804 -45.09 11.48 -17.03
CA ARG A 804 -44.41 12.16 -15.91
C ARG A 804 -43.75 13.46 -16.36
N ILE A 805 -43.10 13.47 -17.52
CA ILE A 805 -42.46 14.66 -18.08
C ILE A 805 -43.48 15.74 -18.39
N VAL A 806 -44.61 15.38 -19.02
CA VAL A 806 -45.71 16.31 -19.29
C VAL A 806 -46.20 16.94 -18.00
N SER A 807 -46.45 16.14 -16.96
CA SER A 807 -46.88 16.64 -15.65
C SER A 807 -45.86 17.60 -15.04
N ALA A 808 -44.55 17.32 -15.18
CA ALA A 808 -43.48 18.19 -14.71
C ALA A 808 -43.44 19.53 -15.47
N TYR A 809 -43.58 19.53 -16.81
CA TYR A 809 -43.65 20.76 -17.60
C TYR A 809 -44.87 21.60 -17.27
N SER A 810 -46.04 20.97 -17.10
CA SER A 810 -47.25 21.67 -16.65
C SER A 810 -47.09 22.26 -15.25
N ALA A 811 -46.40 21.58 -14.32
CA ALA A 811 -46.09 22.13 -13.00
C ALA A 811 -45.13 23.33 -13.05
N LEU A 812 -44.26 23.39 -14.08
CA LEU A 812 -43.38 24.53 -14.37
C LEU A 812 -44.10 25.67 -15.10
N GLY A 813 -45.32 25.46 -15.58
CA GLY A 813 -46.10 26.42 -16.37
C GLY A 813 -45.69 26.52 -17.83
N ASP A 814 -44.98 25.51 -18.36
CA ASP A 814 -44.64 25.41 -19.79
C ASP A 814 -45.67 24.54 -20.52
N ASP A 815 -46.88 25.11 -20.66
CA ASP A 815 -48.03 24.41 -21.23
C ASP A 815 -47.85 24.13 -22.73
N GLU A 816 -47.07 24.94 -23.44
CA GLU A 816 -46.78 24.74 -24.88
C GLU A 816 -46.00 23.44 -25.11
N ARG A 817 -44.92 23.21 -24.34
CA ARG A 817 -44.12 21.98 -24.47
C ARG A 817 -44.88 20.75 -23.98
N ALA A 818 -45.66 20.89 -22.90
CA ALA A 818 -46.54 19.82 -22.42
C ALA A 818 -47.57 19.40 -23.48
N GLU A 819 -48.20 20.36 -24.17
CA GLU A 819 -49.17 20.10 -25.24
C GLU A 819 -48.52 19.40 -26.46
N GLU A 820 -47.32 19.81 -26.85
CA GLU A 820 -46.57 19.19 -27.95
C GLU A 820 -46.28 17.71 -27.69
N ILE A 821 -45.82 17.39 -26.47
CA ILE A 821 -45.56 16.01 -26.06
C ILE A 821 -46.86 15.20 -26.00
N ILE A 822 -47.96 15.76 -25.46
CA ILE A 822 -49.26 15.06 -25.41
C ILE A 822 -49.76 14.70 -26.82
N LYS A 823 -49.66 15.61 -27.80
CA LYS A 823 -50.07 15.33 -29.18
C LYS A 823 -49.24 14.20 -29.79
N THR A 824 -47.93 14.21 -29.56
CA THR A 824 -47.03 13.14 -30.01
C THR A 824 -47.41 11.79 -29.37
N LEU A 825 -47.79 11.80 -28.08
CA LEU A 825 -48.27 10.59 -27.41
C LEU A 825 -49.58 10.09 -27.99
N HIS A 826 -50.56 10.98 -28.24
CA HIS A 826 -51.84 10.60 -28.82
C HIS A 826 -51.66 9.91 -30.18
N ASP A 827 -50.80 10.46 -31.06
CA ASP A 827 -50.49 9.86 -32.35
C ASP A 827 -49.86 8.45 -32.21
N THR A 828 -49.01 8.25 -31.20
CA THR A 828 -48.37 6.95 -30.96
C THR A 828 -49.31 5.89 -30.36
N ILE A 829 -50.27 6.29 -29.50
CA ILE A 829 -51.27 5.37 -28.93
C ILE A 829 -52.08 4.66 -30.03
N GLY A 830 -52.35 5.34 -31.14
CA GLY A 830 -53.07 4.76 -32.29
C GLY A 830 -52.42 3.50 -32.88
N THR A 831 -51.16 3.22 -32.54
CA THR A 831 -50.42 2.02 -32.97
C THR A 831 -50.60 0.81 -32.04
N ILE A 832 -51.21 0.98 -30.86
CA ILE A 832 -51.39 -0.08 -29.85
C ILE A 832 -52.53 -1.02 -30.22
N THR A 833 -52.24 -2.32 -30.21
CA THR A 833 -53.17 -3.37 -30.66
C THR A 833 -54.14 -3.85 -29.59
N GLU A 834 -53.83 -3.70 -28.30
CA GLU A 834 -54.70 -4.15 -27.20
C GLU A 834 -55.75 -3.08 -26.83
N PRO A 835 -57.06 -3.35 -27.01
CA PRO A 835 -58.11 -2.35 -26.77
C PRO A 835 -58.23 -1.85 -25.33
N SER A 836 -57.94 -2.73 -24.35
CA SER A 836 -58.05 -2.39 -22.93
C SER A 836 -57.02 -1.32 -22.54
N VAL A 837 -55.81 -1.47 -23.06
CA VAL A 837 -54.67 -0.58 -22.81
C VAL A 837 -54.82 0.72 -23.56
N HIS A 838 -55.23 0.63 -24.82
CA HIS A 838 -55.52 1.79 -25.64
C HIS A 838 -56.55 2.69 -24.93
N ALA A 839 -57.63 2.11 -24.39
CA ALA A 839 -58.62 2.85 -23.63
C ALA A 839 -58.03 3.50 -22.36
N ILE A 840 -57.15 2.81 -21.62
CA ILE A 840 -56.52 3.33 -20.41
C ILE A 840 -55.59 4.51 -20.74
N MET A 841 -54.68 4.36 -21.70
CA MET A 841 -53.74 5.43 -22.08
C MET A 841 -54.46 6.66 -22.64
N LEU A 842 -55.55 6.49 -23.41
CA LEU A 842 -56.36 7.63 -23.84
C LEU A 842 -57.08 8.31 -22.67
N SER A 843 -57.55 7.54 -21.68
CA SER A 843 -58.16 8.08 -20.47
C SER A 843 -57.16 8.92 -19.68
N ASP A 844 -55.91 8.45 -19.56
CA ASP A 844 -54.85 9.15 -18.86
C ASP A 844 -54.41 10.43 -19.60
N LEU A 845 -54.27 10.39 -20.94
CA LEU A 845 -54.00 11.58 -21.76
C LEU A 845 -55.12 12.62 -21.65
N ALA A 846 -56.38 12.17 -21.66
CA ALA A 846 -57.53 13.05 -21.48
C ALA A 846 -57.47 13.77 -20.13
N GLY A 847 -57.07 13.06 -19.07
CA GLY A 847 -56.87 13.62 -17.75
C GLY A 847 -55.77 14.70 -17.69
N LEU A 848 -54.64 14.49 -18.39
CA LEU A 848 -53.54 15.46 -18.44
C LEU A 848 -53.89 16.71 -19.25
N ILE A 849 -54.42 16.54 -20.46
CA ILE A 849 -54.69 17.68 -21.34
C ILE A 849 -55.89 18.49 -20.86
N ALA A 850 -56.74 17.96 -19.98
CA ALA A 850 -57.85 18.70 -19.38
C ALA A 850 -57.40 20.01 -18.72
N GLY A 851 -56.19 20.08 -18.17
CA GLY A 851 -55.61 21.29 -17.60
C GLY A 851 -55.11 22.32 -18.60
N ILE A 852 -54.90 21.92 -19.86
CA ILE A 852 -54.32 22.73 -20.95
C ILE A 852 -55.41 23.08 -21.98
N ASP A 853 -56.03 22.06 -22.59
CA ASP A 853 -57.12 22.17 -23.57
C ASP A 853 -58.27 21.20 -23.25
N LEU A 854 -59.35 21.75 -22.71
CA LEU A 854 -60.55 21.01 -22.31
C LEU A 854 -61.31 20.40 -23.51
N ILE A 855 -61.21 20.98 -24.71
CA ILE A 855 -61.92 20.47 -25.89
C ILE A 855 -61.24 19.18 -26.35
N VAL A 856 -59.91 19.21 -26.47
CA VAL A 856 -59.12 18.03 -26.87
C VAL A 856 -59.23 16.93 -25.81
N ALA A 857 -59.26 17.28 -24.52
CA ALA A 857 -59.48 16.31 -23.44
C ALA A 857 -60.77 15.51 -23.61
N ARG A 858 -61.85 16.18 -24.05
CA ARG A 858 -63.14 15.54 -24.30
C ARG A 858 -63.12 14.64 -25.53
N GLU A 859 -62.38 15.01 -26.56
CA GLU A 859 -62.18 14.18 -27.74
C GLU A 859 -61.46 12.88 -27.37
N TYR A 860 -60.38 12.96 -26.59
CA TYR A 860 -59.63 11.79 -26.13
C TYR A 860 -60.46 10.89 -25.19
N LEU A 861 -61.24 11.47 -24.27
CA LEU A 861 -62.14 10.70 -23.40
C LEU A 861 -63.24 9.99 -24.21
N ALA A 862 -63.81 10.65 -25.22
CA ALA A 862 -64.82 10.04 -26.10
C ALA A 862 -64.23 8.89 -26.94
N GLU A 863 -63.00 9.04 -27.41
CA GLU A 863 -62.25 7.99 -28.10
C GLU A 863 -62.02 6.78 -27.17
N ALA A 864 -61.53 7.03 -25.95
CA ALA A 864 -61.32 6.01 -24.92
C ALA A 864 -62.62 5.26 -24.58
N GLN A 865 -63.73 5.98 -24.41
CA GLN A 865 -65.06 5.38 -24.19
C GLN A 865 -65.49 4.51 -25.38
N GLY A 866 -65.18 4.96 -26.60
CA GLY A 866 -65.41 4.21 -27.83
C GLY A 866 -64.72 2.85 -27.85
N MET A 867 -63.61 2.68 -27.12
CA MET A 867 -62.86 1.43 -27.04
C MET A 867 -63.50 0.38 -26.13
N LEU A 868 -64.36 0.76 -25.18
CA LEU A 868 -64.99 -0.17 -24.22
C LEU A 868 -65.69 -1.36 -24.87
N LYS A 869 -66.29 -1.18 -26.05
CA LYS A 869 -66.98 -2.26 -26.80
C LYS A 869 -66.07 -3.39 -27.28
N PHE A 870 -64.76 -3.17 -27.24
CA PHE A 870 -63.73 -4.12 -27.67
C PHE A 870 -62.90 -4.68 -26.51
N VAL A 871 -63.19 -4.28 -25.27
CA VAL A 871 -62.46 -4.71 -24.06
C VAL A 871 -63.02 -6.04 -23.56
N ASP A 872 -62.12 -6.91 -23.09
CA ASP A 872 -62.47 -8.19 -22.46
C ASP A 872 -63.37 -8.00 -21.23
N PRO A 873 -64.45 -8.80 -21.06
CA PRO A 873 -65.30 -8.78 -19.87
C PRO A 873 -64.56 -8.80 -18.53
N GLU A 874 -63.41 -9.47 -18.43
CA GLU A 874 -62.63 -9.54 -17.19
C GLU A 874 -61.93 -8.21 -16.85
N ARG A 875 -61.58 -7.40 -17.87
CA ARG A 875 -60.89 -6.11 -17.70
C ARG A 875 -61.83 -4.90 -17.76
N VAL A 876 -63.09 -5.10 -18.13
CA VAL A 876 -64.02 -3.99 -18.39
C VAL A 876 -64.30 -3.15 -17.13
N SER A 877 -64.37 -3.77 -15.95
CA SER A 877 -64.54 -3.07 -14.67
C SER A 877 -63.38 -2.11 -14.40
N PHE A 878 -62.15 -2.56 -14.65
CA PHE A 878 -60.93 -1.78 -14.48
C PHE A 878 -60.82 -0.64 -15.49
N VAL A 879 -61.13 -0.88 -16.77
CA VAL A 879 -61.12 0.18 -17.79
C VAL A 879 -62.19 1.24 -17.50
N ARG A 880 -63.39 0.84 -17.05
CA ARG A 880 -64.44 1.78 -16.64
C ARG A 880 -64.00 2.65 -15.47
N LYS A 881 -63.32 2.07 -14.47
CA LYS A 881 -62.72 2.85 -13.38
C LYS A 881 -61.77 3.93 -13.91
N ASN A 882 -60.85 3.58 -14.83
CA ASN A 882 -59.90 4.56 -15.40
C ASN A 882 -60.60 5.68 -16.18
N LEU A 883 -61.65 5.36 -16.94
CA LEU A 883 -62.46 6.39 -17.62
C LEU A 883 -63.18 7.31 -16.62
N ILE A 884 -63.64 6.78 -15.48
CA ILE A 884 -64.24 7.58 -14.40
C ILE A 884 -63.20 8.49 -13.75
N TYR A 885 -61.95 8.03 -13.56
CA TYR A 885 -60.86 8.88 -13.09
C TYR A 885 -60.53 10.00 -14.08
N ALA A 886 -60.51 9.72 -15.37
CA ALA A 886 -60.36 10.75 -16.41
C ALA A 886 -61.51 11.76 -16.35
N ALA A 887 -62.76 11.31 -16.27
CA ALA A 887 -63.93 12.18 -16.13
C ALA A 887 -63.87 13.03 -14.85
N ARG A 888 -63.37 12.48 -13.73
CA ARG A 888 -63.10 13.23 -12.49
C ARG A 888 -62.10 14.36 -12.72
N ASN A 889 -61.00 14.09 -13.43
CA ASN A 889 -59.97 15.09 -13.73
C ASN A 889 -60.54 16.21 -14.62
N LEU A 890 -61.33 15.87 -15.65
CA LEU A 890 -62.03 16.86 -16.47
C LEU A 890 -63.02 17.71 -15.64
N SER A 891 -63.80 17.05 -14.77
CA SER A 891 -64.79 17.71 -13.90
C SER A 891 -64.15 18.64 -12.86
N ALA A 892 -62.93 18.33 -12.41
CA ALA A 892 -62.15 19.19 -11.52
C ALA A 892 -61.76 20.52 -12.18
N VAL A 893 -61.48 20.52 -13.49
CA VAL A 893 -61.18 21.73 -14.26
C VAL A 893 -62.46 22.47 -14.67
N SER A 894 -63.44 21.75 -15.20
CA SER A 894 -64.70 22.31 -15.68
C SER A 894 -65.87 21.39 -15.32
N ARG A 895 -66.60 21.78 -14.29
CA ARG A 895 -67.65 20.95 -13.72
C ARG A 895 -68.93 21.02 -14.55
N GLN A 896 -69.28 19.92 -15.21
CA GLN A 896 -70.57 19.74 -15.87
C GLN A 896 -71.38 18.64 -15.17
N GLU A 897 -72.68 18.86 -14.99
CA GLU A 897 -73.56 17.86 -14.38
C GLU A 897 -73.64 16.58 -15.22
N GLU A 898 -73.54 16.70 -16.55
CA GLU A 898 -73.52 15.56 -17.48
C GLU A 898 -72.35 14.60 -17.22
N ASP A 899 -71.18 15.11 -16.85
CA ASP A 899 -69.98 14.29 -16.55
C ASP A 899 -70.17 13.52 -15.22
N VAL A 900 -70.88 14.13 -14.26
CA VAL A 900 -71.21 13.50 -12.96
C VAL A 900 -72.26 12.42 -13.15
N ASP A 901 -73.33 12.71 -13.89
CA ASP A 901 -74.40 11.74 -14.19
C ASP A 901 -73.86 10.54 -14.96
N TRP A 902 -73.00 10.79 -15.96
CA TRP A 902 -72.32 9.74 -16.71
C TRP A 902 -71.43 8.88 -15.82
N ALA A 903 -70.60 9.49 -14.96
CA ALA A 903 -69.72 8.76 -14.06
C ALA A 903 -70.51 7.88 -13.07
N VAL A 904 -71.62 8.40 -12.51
CA VAL A 904 -72.54 7.64 -11.66
C VAL A 904 -73.16 6.44 -12.40
N GLU A 905 -73.56 6.63 -13.67
CA GLU A 905 -74.05 5.53 -14.51
C GLU A 905 -72.98 4.46 -14.73
N GLN A 906 -71.75 4.86 -15.04
CA GLN A 906 -70.64 3.93 -15.27
C GLN A 906 -70.28 3.12 -14.02
N VAL A 907 -70.29 3.75 -12.84
CA VAL A 907 -70.08 3.05 -11.56
C VAL A 907 -71.11 1.93 -11.38
N GLY A 908 -72.38 2.16 -11.73
CA GLY A 908 -73.43 1.15 -11.65
C GLY A 908 -73.21 -0.10 -12.51
N GLN A 909 -72.28 -0.04 -13.48
CA GLN A 909 -71.93 -1.15 -14.37
C GLN A 909 -70.66 -1.91 -13.94
N ILE A 910 -70.02 -1.50 -12.84
CA ILE A 910 -68.84 -2.18 -12.30
C ILE A 910 -69.28 -3.33 -11.39
N ALA A 911 -68.88 -4.55 -11.75
CA ALA A 911 -69.25 -5.77 -11.02
C ALA A 911 -68.25 -6.16 -9.93
N ASP A 912 -66.98 -5.78 -10.09
CA ASP A 912 -65.94 -6.08 -9.10
C ASP A 912 -66.09 -5.15 -7.87
N PRO A 913 -66.18 -5.68 -6.65
CA PRO A 913 -66.45 -4.88 -5.46
C PRO A 913 -65.31 -3.94 -5.07
N VAL A 914 -64.06 -4.23 -5.45
CA VAL A 914 -62.89 -3.37 -5.18
C VAL A 914 -62.92 -2.18 -6.14
N GLU A 915 -62.97 -2.46 -7.43
CA GLU A 915 -63.05 -1.45 -8.50
C GLU A 915 -64.29 -0.56 -8.33
N TYR A 916 -65.40 -1.12 -7.83
CA TYR A 916 -66.64 -0.38 -7.55
C TYR A 916 -66.46 0.64 -6.42
N VAL A 917 -65.78 0.27 -5.34
CA VAL A 917 -65.52 1.19 -4.21
C VAL A 917 -64.54 2.30 -4.63
N ASP A 918 -63.49 1.98 -5.40
CA ASP A 918 -62.56 2.97 -5.95
C ASP A 918 -63.28 3.97 -6.87
N ALA A 919 -64.12 3.46 -7.78
CA ALA A 919 -64.88 4.30 -8.68
C ALA A 919 -65.91 5.17 -7.94
N LEU A 920 -66.54 4.66 -6.87
CA LEU A 920 -67.39 5.45 -5.98
C LEU A 920 -66.59 6.55 -5.25
N ALA A 921 -65.35 6.29 -4.84
CA ALA A 921 -64.48 7.29 -4.23
C ALA A 921 -64.16 8.41 -5.23
N ALA A 922 -63.83 8.08 -6.49
CA ALA A 922 -63.62 9.06 -7.54
C ALA A 922 -64.87 9.94 -7.79
N VAL A 923 -66.06 9.32 -7.84
CA VAL A 923 -67.33 10.04 -8.01
C VAL A 923 -67.71 10.86 -6.77
N PHE A 924 -67.35 10.41 -5.55
CA PHE A 924 -67.61 11.15 -4.32
C PHE A 924 -67.03 12.58 -4.39
N ASP A 925 -65.85 12.73 -4.99
CA ASP A 925 -65.19 14.01 -5.20
C ASP A 925 -65.87 14.87 -6.28
N MET A 926 -66.43 14.24 -7.32
CA MET A 926 -67.14 14.90 -8.42
C MET A 926 -68.50 15.47 -8.01
N VAL A 927 -69.13 14.93 -6.95
CA VAL A 927 -70.47 15.32 -6.49
C VAL A 927 -70.36 16.42 -5.44
N SER A 928 -71.24 17.43 -5.45
CA SER A 928 -71.28 18.49 -4.41
C SER A 928 -72.48 18.35 -3.48
N GLU A 929 -73.52 17.65 -3.92
CA GLU A 929 -74.77 17.54 -3.19
C GLU A 929 -74.59 16.65 -1.95
N PRO A 930 -74.87 17.16 -0.72
CA PRO A 930 -74.66 16.40 0.50
C PRO A 930 -75.47 15.10 0.58
N ALA A 931 -76.68 15.09 0.01
CA ALA A 931 -77.54 13.90 0.00
C ALA A 931 -76.98 12.78 -0.88
N GLN A 932 -76.45 13.12 -2.06
CA GLN A 932 -75.82 12.17 -2.97
C GLN A 932 -74.48 11.67 -2.42
N ARG A 933 -73.64 12.56 -1.86
CA ARG A 933 -72.41 12.17 -1.15
C ARG A 933 -72.70 11.19 -0.01
N LYS A 934 -73.76 11.43 0.75
CA LYS A 934 -74.22 10.50 1.79
C LYS A 934 -74.60 9.14 1.18
N GLY A 935 -75.34 9.13 0.08
CA GLY A 935 -75.70 7.91 -0.64
C GLY A 935 -74.49 7.11 -1.11
N ILE A 936 -73.50 7.78 -1.70
CA ILE A 936 -72.23 7.19 -2.16
C ILE A 936 -71.44 6.62 -0.97
N LEU A 937 -71.26 7.39 0.10
CA LEU A 937 -70.54 6.93 1.30
C LEU A 937 -71.24 5.73 1.95
N SER A 938 -72.57 5.74 2.04
CA SER A 938 -73.35 4.60 2.51
C SER A 938 -73.15 3.36 1.62
N ALA A 939 -73.07 3.54 0.30
CA ALA A 939 -72.79 2.44 -0.64
C ALA A 939 -71.35 1.90 -0.48
N MET A 940 -70.35 2.77 -0.35
CA MET A 940 -68.96 2.40 -0.06
C MET A 940 -68.88 1.59 1.24
N CYS A 941 -69.47 2.10 2.34
CA CYS A 941 -69.49 1.43 3.64
C CYS A 941 -70.19 0.06 3.61
N ARG A 942 -71.23 -0.10 2.78
CA ARG A 942 -71.92 -1.39 2.63
C ARG A 942 -71.10 -2.39 1.82
N THR A 943 -70.55 -1.95 0.68
CA THR A 943 -69.81 -2.83 -0.23
C THR A 943 -68.47 -3.24 0.35
N VAL A 944 -67.75 -2.31 1.00
CA VAL A 944 -66.43 -2.58 1.57
C VAL A 944 -66.46 -3.72 2.59
N VAL A 945 -67.47 -3.77 3.46
CA VAL A 945 -67.62 -4.83 4.47
C VAL A 945 -67.91 -6.21 3.86
N SER A 946 -68.35 -6.25 2.60
CA SER A 946 -68.67 -7.48 1.86
C SER A 946 -67.52 -8.03 0.99
N ILE A 947 -66.39 -7.33 0.89
CA ILE A 947 -65.22 -7.77 0.09
C ILE A 947 -64.72 -9.13 0.61
N PRO A 948 -64.63 -10.21 -0.18
CA PRO A 948 -64.36 -11.56 0.33
C PRO A 948 -63.03 -11.72 1.08
N SER A 949 -61.94 -11.20 0.52
CA SER A 949 -60.60 -11.28 1.13
C SER A 949 -60.51 -10.37 2.37
N PRO A 950 -60.20 -10.89 3.57
CA PRO A 950 -60.07 -10.06 4.78
C PRO A 950 -58.94 -9.03 4.64
N TYR A 951 -57.90 -9.35 3.86
CA TYR A 951 -56.73 -8.50 3.64
C TYR A 951 -57.07 -7.28 2.77
N ILE A 952 -57.65 -7.52 1.59
CA ILE A 952 -58.16 -6.45 0.71
C ILE A 952 -59.28 -5.68 1.40
N ARG A 953 -60.15 -6.36 2.15
CA ARG A 953 -61.21 -5.73 2.92
C ARG A 953 -60.63 -4.74 3.94
N LEU A 954 -59.59 -5.11 4.68
CA LEU A 954 -58.99 -4.24 5.69
C LEU A 954 -58.36 -2.99 5.06
N SER A 955 -57.68 -3.13 3.92
CA SER A 955 -57.20 -2.02 3.07
C SER A 955 -58.32 -1.03 2.79
N MET A 956 -59.34 -1.52 2.11
CA MET A 956 -60.43 -0.68 1.62
C MET A 956 -61.24 -0.10 2.79
N LEU A 957 -61.33 -0.81 3.92
CA LEU A 957 -61.94 -0.28 5.15
C LEU A 957 -61.18 0.93 5.68
N PHE A 958 -59.85 0.95 5.58
CA PHE A 958 -59.04 2.10 5.98
C PHE A 958 -59.26 3.29 5.04
N ASP A 959 -59.30 3.04 3.72
CA ASP A 959 -59.55 4.08 2.72
C ASP A 959 -60.94 4.71 2.89
N VAL A 960 -61.98 3.88 2.98
CA VAL A 960 -63.37 4.32 3.20
C VAL A 960 -63.54 5.01 4.56
N ALA A 961 -62.78 4.61 5.59
CA ALA A 961 -62.82 5.25 6.89
C ALA A 961 -62.38 6.73 6.85
N GLN A 962 -61.48 7.12 5.95
CA GLN A 962 -61.10 8.53 5.79
C GLN A 962 -62.29 9.40 5.36
N PHE A 963 -63.11 8.89 4.43
CA PHE A 963 -64.34 9.54 3.99
C PHE A 963 -65.37 9.62 5.12
N ALA A 964 -65.55 8.53 5.88
CA ALA A 964 -66.51 8.45 6.97
C ALA A 964 -66.11 9.28 8.20
N GLU A 965 -64.83 9.39 8.53
CA GLU A 965 -64.35 10.26 9.62
C GLU A 965 -64.69 11.73 9.37
N THR A 966 -64.69 12.14 8.09
CA THR A 966 -64.97 13.52 7.69
C THR A 966 -66.48 13.75 7.50
N HIS A 967 -67.14 12.89 6.71
CA HIS A 967 -68.50 13.10 6.20
C HIS A 967 -69.56 12.12 6.73
N GLY A 968 -69.15 11.04 7.40
CA GLY A 968 -70.04 9.99 7.88
C GLY A 968 -70.81 10.35 9.15
N ASP A 969 -71.98 9.76 9.29
CA ASP A 969 -72.77 9.79 10.51
C ASP A 969 -72.50 8.56 11.41
N GLU A 970 -73.20 8.47 12.53
CA GLU A 970 -73.00 7.41 13.51
C GLU A 970 -73.33 6.02 12.94
N GLU A 971 -74.19 5.89 11.94
CA GLU A 971 -74.53 4.63 11.29
C GLU A 971 -73.40 4.14 10.37
N GLU A 972 -72.86 5.02 9.50
CA GLU A 972 -71.73 4.64 8.64
C GLU A 972 -70.47 4.34 9.44
N ILE A 973 -70.17 5.15 10.46
CA ILE A 973 -69.03 4.92 11.36
C ILE A 973 -69.19 3.58 12.08
N ASN A 974 -70.38 3.24 12.58
CA ASN A 974 -70.60 1.96 13.25
C ASN A 974 -70.45 0.75 12.31
N LYS A 975 -70.94 0.85 11.06
CA LYS A 975 -70.76 -0.21 10.06
C LYS A 975 -69.29 -0.49 9.77
N LEU A 976 -68.49 0.57 9.63
CA LEU A 976 -67.04 0.43 9.42
C LEU A 976 -66.33 -0.12 10.65
N LEU A 977 -66.69 0.33 11.85
CA LEU A 977 -66.13 -0.20 13.10
C LEU A 977 -66.43 -1.69 13.28
N GLU A 978 -67.66 -2.14 13.02
CA GLU A 978 -68.02 -3.56 13.03
C GLU A 978 -67.26 -4.34 11.95
N GLY A 979 -67.10 -3.74 10.76
CA GLY A 979 -66.30 -4.30 9.67
C GLY A 979 -64.84 -4.48 10.06
N MET A 980 -64.21 -3.47 10.65
CA MET A 980 -62.83 -3.51 11.14
C MET A 980 -62.66 -4.52 12.27
N GLU A 981 -63.58 -4.56 13.23
CA GLU A 981 -63.53 -5.51 14.36
C GLU A 981 -63.59 -6.96 13.86
N ARG A 982 -64.56 -7.28 13.00
CA ARG A 982 -64.68 -8.62 12.40
C ARG A 982 -63.48 -8.97 11.52
N THR A 983 -62.94 -8.01 10.80
CA THR A 983 -61.81 -8.26 9.90
C THR A 983 -60.51 -8.49 10.67
N ALA A 984 -60.31 -7.76 11.76
CA ALA A 984 -59.16 -7.89 12.64
C ALA A 984 -59.05 -9.26 13.32
N GLU A 985 -60.16 -9.99 13.53
CA GLU A 985 -60.17 -11.35 14.06
C GLU A 985 -59.49 -12.38 13.13
N TYR A 986 -59.40 -12.08 11.83
CA TYR A 986 -58.79 -12.96 10.83
C TYR A 986 -57.31 -12.65 10.57
N ILE A 987 -56.80 -11.50 11.01
CA ILE A 987 -55.41 -11.07 10.79
C ILE A 987 -54.49 -11.65 11.88
N GLN A 988 -53.43 -12.33 11.46
CA GLN A 988 -52.49 -13.00 12.38
C GLN A 988 -51.29 -12.14 12.78
N ILE A 989 -51.03 -11.02 12.10
CA ILE A 989 -49.90 -10.12 12.39
C ILE A 989 -50.29 -9.11 13.48
N PRO A 990 -49.74 -9.23 14.72
CA PRO A 990 -50.22 -8.48 15.87
C PRO A 990 -50.17 -6.95 15.72
N PHE A 991 -49.14 -6.42 15.06
CA PHE A 991 -48.98 -5.00 14.80
C PHE A 991 -50.10 -4.47 13.90
N ILE A 992 -50.50 -5.22 12.87
CA ILE A 992 -51.59 -4.82 11.96
C ILE A 992 -52.92 -4.79 12.73
N THR A 993 -53.20 -5.82 13.53
CA THR A 993 -54.37 -5.85 14.42
C THR A 993 -54.37 -4.67 15.40
N ALA A 994 -53.22 -4.34 15.99
CA ALA A 994 -53.08 -3.20 16.89
C ALA A 994 -53.27 -1.86 16.16
N MET A 995 -52.81 -1.73 14.92
CA MET A 995 -53.06 -0.56 14.05
C MET A 995 -54.54 -0.42 13.70
N THR A 996 -55.24 -1.52 13.40
CA THR A 996 -56.69 -1.52 13.19
C THR A 996 -57.42 -1.03 14.44
N GLN A 997 -57.08 -1.56 15.62
CA GLN A 997 -57.65 -1.11 16.89
C GLN A 997 -57.32 0.36 17.18
N GLN A 998 -56.12 0.81 16.84
CA GLN A 998 -55.74 2.22 16.93
C GLN A 998 -56.62 3.10 16.04
N ARG A 999 -56.86 2.70 14.78
CA ARG A 999 -57.74 3.42 13.85
C ARG A 999 -59.17 3.45 14.37
N MET A 1000 -59.70 2.32 14.82
CA MET A 1000 -61.03 2.23 15.45
C MET A 1000 -61.16 3.19 16.63
N ALA A 1001 -60.16 3.23 17.51
CA ALA A 1001 -60.13 4.17 18.63
C ALA A 1001 -60.12 5.63 18.13
N ARG A 1002 -59.29 5.98 17.15
CA ARG A 1002 -59.25 7.33 16.55
C ARG A 1002 -60.59 7.73 15.94
N MET A 1003 -61.24 6.85 15.19
CA MET A 1003 -62.59 7.06 14.64
C MET A 1003 -63.61 7.32 15.75
N LEU A 1004 -63.62 6.50 16.80
CA LEU A 1004 -64.48 6.69 17.97
C LEU A 1004 -64.19 8.01 18.69
N PHE A 1005 -62.93 8.43 18.80
CA PHE A 1005 -62.59 9.74 19.36
C PHE A 1005 -63.04 10.90 18.49
N SER A 1006 -62.91 10.80 17.17
CA SER A 1006 -63.46 11.79 16.23
C SER A 1006 -64.99 11.89 16.39
N CYS A 1007 -65.67 10.75 16.47
CA CYS A 1007 -67.11 10.69 16.71
C CYS A 1007 -67.50 11.27 18.09
N TYR A 1008 -66.73 10.99 19.15
CA TYR A 1008 -66.92 11.61 20.46
C TYR A 1008 -66.72 13.13 20.43
N ARG A 1009 -65.70 13.63 19.72
CA ARG A 1009 -65.47 15.08 19.58
C ARG A 1009 -66.67 15.77 18.91
N LYS A 1010 -67.29 15.13 17.92
CA LYS A 1010 -68.49 15.63 17.22
C LYS A 1010 -69.77 15.51 18.05
N THR A 1011 -70.00 14.38 18.71
CA THR A 1011 -71.28 14.05 19.37
C THR A 1011 -71.33 14.32 20.87
N ARG A 1012 -70.16 14.42 21.54
CA ARG A 1012 -69.98 14.56 23.00
C ARG A 1012 -70.66 13.46 23.85
N LYS A 1013 -70.99 12.31 23.27
CA LYS A 1013 -71.61 11.17 23.98
C LYS A 1013 -70.59 10.39 24.81
N SER A 1014 -70.81 10.27 26.12
CA SER A 1014 -69.92 9.52 27.02
C SER A 1014 -69.82 8.02 26.70
N THR A 1015 -70.86 7.43 26.11
CA THR A 1015 -70.86 6.02 25.68
C THR A 1015 -69.84 5.74 24.58
N VAL A 1016 -69.66 6.67 23.65
CA VAL A 1016 -68.68 6.58 22.55
C VAL A 1016 -67.26 6.74 23.09
N GLN A 1017 -67.06 7.63 24.07
CA GLN A 1017 -65.79 7.79 24.77
C GLN A 1017 -65.41 6.52 25.53
N GLN A 1018 -66.35 5.91 26.25
CA GLN A 1018 -66.10 4.67 26.98
C GLN A 1018 -65.73 3.54 26.01
N ARG A 1019 -66.46 3.39 24.90
CA ARG A 1019 -66.14 2.41 23.87
C ARG A 1019 -64.74 2.62 23.28
N ALA A 1020 -64.31 3.86 23.09
CA ALA A 1020 -62.95 4.17 22.62
C ALA A 1020 -61.89 3.78 23.66
N ILE A 1021 -62.14 4.03 24.94
CA ILE A 1021 -61.26 3.63 26.05
C ILE A 1021 -61.18 2.10 26.16
N ASP A 1022 -62.30 1.41 25.99
CA ASP A 1022 -62.36 -0.05 26.01
C ASP A 1022 -61.52 -0.65 24.88
N VAL A 1023 -61.64 -0.10 23.65
CA VAL A 1023 -60.81 -0.50 22.49
C VAL A 1023 -59.32 -0.25 22.74
N VAL A 1024 -58.94 0.92 23.29
CA VAL A 1024 -57.53 1.20 23.63
C VAL A 1024 -57.01 0.23 24.70
N SER A 1025 -57.85 -0.13 25.67
CA SER A 1025 -57.47 -1.03 26.76
C SER A 1025 -57.25 -2.47 26.28
N SER A 1026 -57.94 -2.90 25.22
CA SER A 1026 -57.78 -4.22 24.60
C SER A 1026 -56.60 -4.33 23.62
N ILE A 1027 -55.86 -3.24 23.35
CA ILE A 1027 -54.68 -3.29 22.48
C ILE A 1027 -53.57 -4.10 23.16
N ASP A 1028 -53.12 -5.17 22.51
CA ASP A 1028 -52.06 -6.05 23.01
C ASP A 1028 -50.65 -5.46 22.85
N ASP A 1029 -50.48 -4.56 21.89
CA ASP A 1029 -49.25 -3.81 21.67
C ASP A 1029 -49.04 -2.75 22.77
N ASP A 1030 -48.04 -2.99 23.61
CA ASP A 1030 -47.75 -2.14 24.76
C ASP A 1030 -47.38 -0.69 24.34
N ARG A 1031 -46.74 -0.50 23.19
CA ARG A 1031 -46.31 0.82 22.71
C ARG A 1031 -47.47 1.62 22.15
N ILE A 1032 -48.26 1.04 21.26
CA ILE A 1032 -49.45 1.68 20.68
C ILE A 1032 -50.47 1.98 21.79
N ARG A 1033 -50.68 1.05 22.71
CA ARG A 1033 -51.54 1.27 23.87
C ARG A 1033 -51.04 2.44 24.73
N TYR A 1034 -49.74 2.49 25.03
CA TYR A 1034 -49.17 3.59 25.81
C TYR A 1034 -49.38 4.95 25.14
N SER A 1035 -49.02 5.04 23.86
CA SER A 1035 -49.10 6.30 23.10
C SER A 1035 -50.53 6.81 23.02
N MET A 1036 -51.49 5.91 22.78
CA MET A 1036 -52.91 6.23 22.77
C MET A 1036 -53.41 6.69 24.14
N MET A 1037 -53.06 5.99 25.23
CA MET A 1037 -53.48 6.42 26.59
C MET A 1037 -52.93 7.82 26.95
N VAL A 1038 -51.69 8.12 26.57
CA VAL A 1038 -51.08 9.45 26.76
C VAL A 1038 -51.79 10.52 25.94
N GLN A 1039 -52.07 10.26 24.66
CA GLN A 1039 -52.80 11.20 23.78
C GLN A 1039 -54.22 11.52 24.29
N LEU A 1040 -54.77 10.63 25.11
CA LEU A 1040 -56.13 10.75 25.65
C LEU A 1040 -56.17 11.36 27.05
N GLU A 1041 -55.04 11.88 27.55
CA GLU A 1041 -54.88 12.46 28.89
C GLU A 1041 -55.38 11.54 30.02
N GLN A 1042 -55.43 10.23 29.78
CA GLN A 1042 -55.74 9.24 30.80
C GLN A 1042 -54.50 9.03 31.66
N ALA A 1043 -54.67 9.02 32.98
CA ALA A 1043 -53.56 8.72 33.89
C ALA A 1043 -53.02 7.32 33.57
N THR A 1044 -51.73 7.24 33.25
CA THR A 1044 -51.06 5.95 33.05
C THR A 1044 -51.26 5.09 34.31
N PRO A 1045 -51.78 3.86 34.19
CA PRO A 1045 -52.06 3.05 35.36
C PRO A 1045 -50.77 2.82 36.18
N GLN A 1046 -50.83 3.00 37.50
CA GLN A 1046 -49.67 2.77 38.40
C GLN A 1046 -49.06 1.35 38.25
N SER A 1047 -49.82 0.41 37.67
CA SER A 1047 -49.38 -0.96 37.36
C SER A 1047 -48.28 -1.06 36.31
N TRP A 1048 -48.01 -0.01 35.51
CA TRP A 1048 -47.03 -0.06 34.41
C TRP A 1048 -45.57 -0.07 34.86
N LYS A 1049 -45.24 0.58 36.00
CA LYS A 1049 -43.85 0.65 36.49
C LYS A 1049 -43.20 -0.70 36.75
N ASN A 1050 -44.01 -1.75 36.97
CA ASN A 1050 -43.53 -3.09 37.26
C ASN A 1050 -43.54 -4.03 36.04
N THR A 1051 -43.97 -3.57 34.86
CA THR A 1051 -43.98 -4.38 33.63
C THR A 1051 -42.64 -4.32 32.90
N VAL A 1052 -42.41 -5.26 31.98
CA VAL A 1052 -41.21 -5.25 31.12
C VAL A 1052 -41.18 -3.99 30.26
N PHE A 1053 -42.32 -3.61 29.69
CA PHE A 1053 -42.43 -2.38 28.89
C PHE A 1053 -42.21 -1.11 29.73
N GLY A 1054 -42.67 -1.06 30.98
CA GLY A 1054 -42.34 0.04 31.90
C GLY A 1054 -40.83 0.20 32.12
N ARG A 1055 -40.09 -0.91 32.24
CA ARG A 1055 -38.63 -0.88 32.32
C ARG A 1055 -37.96 -0.46 31.01
N ILE A 1056 -38.55 -0.77 29.86
CA ILE A 1056 -38.10 -0.28 28.54
C ILE A 1056 -38.26 1.24 28.47
N LEU A 1057 -39.37 1.79 28.96
CA LEU A 1057 -39.59 3.25 29.05
C LEU A 1057 -38.60 3.93 30.01
N ASP A 1058 -38.34 3.36 31.19
CA ASP A 1058 -37.31 3.89 32.11
C ASP A 1058 -35.92 3.88 31.47
N CYS A 1059 -35.64 2.86 30.64
CA CYS A 1059 -34.40 2.75 29.91
C CYS A 1059 -34.32 3.73 28.72
N ARG A 1060 -35.44 4.07 28.09
CA ARG A 1060 -35.53 5.01 26.98
C ARG A 1060 -34.91 6.36 27.34
N GLU A 1061 -35.26 6.90 28.51
CA GLU A 1061 -34.71 8.19 28.95
C GLU A 1061 -33.20 8.14 29.22
N LYS A 1062 -32.70 7.01 29.74
CA LYS A 1062 -31.26 6.78 29.93
C LYS A 1062 -30.50 6.62 28.61
N ILE A 1063 -31.11 5.97 27.62
CA ILE A 1063 -30.51 5.80 26.29
C ILE A 1063 -30.46 7.15 25.55
N ARG A 1064 -31.53 7.96 25.63
CA ARG A 1064 -31.57 9.31 25.03
C ARG A 1064 -30.56 10.28 25.64
N SER A 1065 -30.30 10.16 26.94
CA SER A 1065 -29.29 10.97 27.64
C SER A 1065 -27.86 10.42 27.55
N GLY A 1066 -27.67 9.20 27.02
CA GLY A 1066 -26.37 8.53 26.96
C GLY A 1066 -25.86 7.98 28.31
N GLU A 1067 -26.66 8.07 29.38
CA GLU A 1067 -26.27 7.70 30.76
C GLU A 1067 -26.57 6.24 31.12
N TYR A 1068 -26.74 5.36 30.13
CA TYR A 1068 -27.04 3.95 30.38
C TYR A 1068 -25.76 3.14 30.66
N THR A 1069 -25.79 2.31 31.71
CA THR A 1069 -24.65 1.44 32.04
C THR A 1069 -24.83 0.03 31.47
N THR A 1070 -23.73 -0.73 31.36
CA THR A 1070 -23.79 -2.16 31.03
C THR A 1070 -24.66 -2.95 32.03
N LYS A 1071 -24.71 -2.52 33.29
CA LYS A 1071 -25.58 -3.14 34.32
C LYS A 1071 -27.05 -2.89 34.02
N ASP A 1072 -27.43 -1.70 33.56
CA ASP A 1072 -28.81 -1.38 33.16
C ASP A 1072 -29.24 -2.28 31.99
N MET A 1073 -28.39 -2.44 30.97
CA MET A 1073 -28.67 -3.33 29.83
C MET A 1073 -28.82 -4.80 30.25
N ILE A 1074 -27.96 -5.29 31.15
CA ILE A 1074 -28.05 -6.67 31.66
C ILE A 1074 -29.35 -6.88 32.45
N ALA A 1075 -29.74 -5.91 33.28
CA ALA A 1075 -30.97 -5.99 34.06
C ALA A 1075 -32.22 -6.01 33.16
N LEU A 1076 -32.22 -5.19 32.10
CA LEU A 1076 -33.31 -5.14 31.13
C LEU A 1076 -33.38 -6.42 30.29
N ASN A 1077 -32.24 -6.91 29.80
CA ASN A 1077 -32.14 -8.18 29.07
C ASN A 1077 -32.70 -9.35 29.90
N ARG A 1078 -32.38 -9.40 31.22
CA ARG A 1078 -32.97 -10.39 32.14
C ARG A 1078 -34.48 -10.23 32.27
N ALA A 1079 -34.99 -9.00 32.31
CA ALA A 1079 -36.43 -8.76 32.39
C ALA A 1079 -37.17 -9.23 31.13
N ILE A 1080 -36.61 -9.00 29.94
CA ILE A 1080 -37.19 -9.46 28.67
C ILE A 1080 -37.17 -10.99 28.59
N LYS A 1081 -36.06 -11.64 28.98
CA LYS A 1081 -35.95 -13.11 28.91
C LYS A 1081 -36.91 -13.88 29.82
N VAL A 1082 -37.46 -13.24 30.86
CA VAL A 1082 -38.46 -13.84 31.76
C VAL A 1082 -39.84 -13.96 31.06
N VAL A 1083 -40.07 -13.21 29.98
CA VAL A 1083 -41.31 -13.30 29.19
C VAL A 1083 -41.35 -14.67 28.49
N PRO A 1084 -42.44 -15.45 28.65
CA PRO A 1084 -42.54 -16.81 28.11
C PRO A 1084 -42.74 -16.84 26.60
N ASP A 1085 -43.42 -15.84 26.02
CA ASP A 1085 -43.65 -15.77 24.58
C ASP A 1085 -42.44 -15.16 23.84
N ARG A 1086 -41.81 -15.96 22.99
CA ARG A 1086 -40.66 -15.56 22.18
C ARG A 1086 -40.99 -14.48 21.15
N ALA A 1087 -42.19 -14.47 20.58
CA ALA A 1087 -42.60 -13.42 19.65
C ALA A 1087 -42.64 -12.07 20.38
N LYS A 1088 -43.20 -12.06 21.59
CA LYS A 1088 -43.24 -10.87 22.45
C LYS A 1088 -41.85 -10.41 22.90
N ARG A 1089 -40.91 -11.34 23.10
CA ARG A 1089 -39.49 -11.00 23.35
C ARG A 1089 -38.82 -10.34 22.15
N ALA A 1090 -39.03 -10.91 20.96
CA ALA A 1090 -38.52 -10.33 19.71
C ALA A 1090 -39.01 -8.90 19.54
N ILE A 1091 -40.31 -8.65 19.74
CA ILE A 1091 -40.92 -7.31 19.73
C ILE A 1091 -40.23 -6.37 20.73
N TYR A 1092 -40.04 -6.77 21.99
CA TYR A 1092 -39.38 -5.91 22.98
C TYR A 1092 -37.94 -5.56 22.63
N TYR A 1093 -37.18 -6.48 22.00
CA TYR A 1093 -35.85 -6.16 21.49
C TYR A 1093 -35.90 -5.26 20.25
N THR A 1094 -36.89 -5.41 19.36
CA THR A 1094 -37.11 -4.52 18.23
C THR A 1094 -37.41 -3.09 18.71
N GLU A 1095 -38.26 -2.91 19.71
CA GLU A 1095 -38.53 -1.58 20.30
C GLU A 1095 -37.28 -0.95 20.91
N LEU A 1096 -36.43 -1.74 21.57
CA LEU A 1096 -35.15 -1.24 22.09
C LEU A 1096 -34.17 -0.85 20.99
N SER A 1097 -34.17 -1.60 19.89
CA SER A 1097 -33.39 -1.25 18.70
C SER A 1097 -33.81 0.11 18.16
N LEU A 1098 -35.11 0.33 17.98
CA LEU A 1098 -35.66 1.59 17.47
C LEU A 1098 -35.34 2.76 18.41
N ILE A 1099 -35.57 2.60 19.71
CA ILE A 1099 -35.24 3.61 20.72
C ILE A 1099 -33.75 3.99 20.70
N ALA A 1100 -32.86 3.00 20.57
CA ALA A 1100 -31.42 3.25 20.50
C ALA A 1100 -31.03 3.95 19.19
N ARG A 1101 -31.65 3.59 18.07
CA ARG A 1101 -31.38 4.18 16.76
C ARG A 1101 -31.83 5.63 16.71
N ASP A 1102 -33.02 5.94 17.19
CA ASP A 1102 -33.54 7.32 17.30
C ASP A 1102 -32.70 8.21 18.22
N ALA A 1103 -31.99 7.61 19.18
CA ALA A 1103 -31.06 8.29 20.08
C ALA A 1103 -29.63 8.41 19.50
N GLY A 1104 -29.38 8.01 18.25
CA GLY A 1104 -28.06 8.02 17.61
C GLY A 1104 -27.09 6.93 18.11
N GLN A 1105 -27.58 5.92 18.85
CA GLN A 1105 -26.77 4.85 19.43
C GLN A 1105 -26.76 3.61 18.52
N HIS A 1106 -26.18 3.74 17.32
CA HIS A 1106 -26.23 2.72 16.26
C HIS A 1106 -25.72 1.34 16.69
N GLU A 1107 -24.58 1.25 17.41
CA GLU A 1107 -24.04 -0.03 17.89
C GLU A 1107 -24.96 -0.75 18.89
N LEU A 1108 -25.71 0.00 19.70
CA LEU A 1108 -26.68 -0.58 20.60
C LEU A 1108 -27.91 -1.05 19.82
N ALA A 1109 -28.38 -0.24 18.87
CA ALA A 1109 -29.49 -0.58 18.00
C ALA A 1109 -29.27 -1.90 17.27
N ASP A 1110 -28.12 -2.05 16.60
CA ASP A 1110 -27.78 -3.25 15.84
C ASP A 1110 -27.70 -4.49 16.75
N ARG A 1111 -27.13 -4.36 17.95
CA ARG A 1111 -27.09 -5.45 18.94
C ARG A 1111 -28.49 -5.85 19.42
N MET A 1112 -29.37 -4.90 19.67
CA MET A 1112 -30.74 -5.20 20.10
C MET A 1112 -31.54 -5.84 18.97
N LEU A 1113 -31.36 -5.38 17.72
CA LEU A 1113 -32.00 -6.01 16.57
C LEU A 1113 -31.53 -7.45 16.35
N LEU A 1114 -30.24 -7.72 16.52
CA LEU A 1114 -29.72 -9.09 16.50
C LEU A 1114 -30.35 -9.96 17.59
N CYS A 1115 -30.53 -9.44 18.81
CA CYS A 1115 -31.25 -10.17 19.86
C CYS A 1115 -32.71 -10.46 19.49
N ALA A 1116 -33.38 -9.54 18.79
CA ALA A 1116 -34.74 -9.74 18.31
C ALA A 1116 -34.80 -10.88 17.27
N LEU A 1117 -33.89 -10.86 16.29
CA LEU A 1117 -33.79 -11.88 15.26
C LEU A 1117 -33.42 -13.26 15.85
N ASP A 1118 -32.56 -13.31 16.86
CA ASP A 1118 -32.22 -14.55 17.57
C ASP A 1118 -33.43 -15.16 18.29
N GLU A 1119 -34.27 -14.34 18.90
CA GLU A 1119 -35.51 -14.82 19.51
C GLU A 1119 -36.51 -15.32 18.45
N ALA A 1120 -36.65 -14.58 17.34
CA ALA A 1120 -37.52 -14.95 16.22
C ALA A 1120 -37.08 -16.28 15.55
N LYS A 1121 -35.78 -16.47 15.33
CA LYS A 1121 -35.20 -17.67 14.69
C LYS A 1121 -35.51 -18.98 15.40
N ILE A 1122 -35.83 -18.94 16.69
CA ILE A 1122 -36.14 -20.14 17.49
C ILE A 1122 -37.65 -20.46 17.48
N ILE A 1123 -38.49 -19.53 17.02
CA ILE A 1123 -39.95 -19.71 16.95
C ILE A 1123 -40.28 -20.88 16.00
N ARG A 1124 -41.17 -21.76 16.47
CA ARG A 1124 -41.79 -22.85 15.72
C ARG A 1124 -43.31 -22.85 16.03
N PRO A 1125 -44.18 -23.23 15.07
CA PRO A 1125 -43.91 -23.60 13.68
C PRO A 1125 -43.41 -22.42 12.82
N LEU A 1126 -43.01 -22.70 11.57
CA LEU A 1126 -42.46 -21.69 10.64
C LEU A 1126 -43.47 -20.58 10.29
N SER A 1127 -44.76 -20.90 10.19
CA SER A 1127 -45.83 -19.90 9.99
C SER A 1127 -45.81 -18.83 11.08
N ARG A 1128 -45.77 -19.24 12.36
CA ARG A 1128 -45.67 -18.30 13.49
C ARG A 1128 -44.39 -17.47 13.49
N ARG A 1129 -43.30 -17.99 12.94
CA ARG A 1129 -42.05 -17.24 12.77
C ARG A 1129 -42.18 -16.19 11.67
N ALA A 1130 -42.76 -16.56 10.53
CA ALA A 1130 -43.02 -15.64 9.42
C ALA A 1130 -43.87 -14.46 9.91
N PHE A 1131 -44.94 -14.72 10.68
CA PHE A 1131 -45.76 -13.66 11.28
C PHE A 1131 -44.97 -12.76 12.26
N ALA A 1132 -44.11 -13.34 13.10
CA ALA A 1132 -43.28 -12.56 14.01
C ALA A 1132 -42.25 -11.68 13.27
N LEU A 1133 -41.69 -12.16 12.15
CA LEU A 1133 -40.79 -11.37 11.31
C LEU A 1133 -41.54 -10.29 10.53
N GLY A 1134 -42.72 -10.58 9.98
CA GLY A 1134 -43.60 -9.58 9.34
C GLY A 1134 -44.02 -8.47 10.32
N ASP A 1135 -44.35 -8.83 11.56
CA ASP A 1135 -44.63 -7.89 12.65
C ASP A 1135 -43.42 -6.98 12.95
N MET A 1136 -42.22 -7.55 13.03
CA MET A 1136 -40.98 -6.80 13.21
C MET A 1136 -40.72 -5.83 12.03
N ALA A 1137 -40.93 -6.27 10.80
CA ALA A 1137 -40.77 -5.45 9.60
C ALA A 1137 -41.72 -4.24 9.63
N CYS A 1138 -43.00 -4.46 9.91
CA CYS A 1138 -43.99 -3.38 10.01
C CYS A 1138 -43.62 -2.34 11.07
N ARG A 1139 -43.14 -2.78 12.25
CA ARG A 1139 -42.72 -1.87 13.33
C ARG A 1139 -41.52 -1.00 12.94
N ILE A 1140 -40.54 -1.60 12.26
CA ILE A 1140 -39.33 -0.90 11.83
C ILE A 1140 -39.67 0.11 10.73
N TYR A 1141 -40.56 -0.27 9.81
CA TYR A 1141 -41.05 0.62 8.77
C TYR A 1141 -41.84 1.80 9.33
N ALA A 1142 -42.66 1.59 10.37
CA ALA A 1142 -43.42 2.65 11.02
C ALA A 1142 -42.54 3.76 11.63
N GLU A 1143 -41.24 3.50 11.87
CA GLU A 1143 -40.26 4.52 12.27
C GLU A 1143 -39.39 5.01 11.10
N HIS A 1144 -39.82 4.79 9.86
CA HIS A 1144 -39.17 5.21 8.62
C HIS A 1144 -37.80 4.56 8.32
N TYR A 1145 -37.52 3.38 8.88
CA TYR A 1145 -36.32 2.60 8.54
C TYR A 1145 -36.58 1.59 7.41
N VAL A 1146 -36.75 2.10 6.18
CA VAL A 1146 -37.23 1.34 5.01
C VAL A 1146 -36.34 0.15 4.68
N ASP A 1147 -35.03 0.35 4.50
CA ASP A 1147 -34.11 -0.72 4.06
C ASP A 1147 -34.14 -1.93 5.02
N ARG A 1148 -34.06 -1.65 6.32
CA ARG A 1148 -34.01 -2.70 7.33
C ARG A 1148 -35.36 -3.42 7.49
N SER A 1149 -36.46 -2.72 7.22
CA SER A 1149 -37.79 -3.34 7.21
C SER A 1149 -37.94 -4.31 6.05
N ARG A 1150 -37.46 -3.95 4.84
CA ARG A 1150 -37.46 -4.80 3.64
C ARG A 1150 -36.63 -6.06 3.87
N GLU A 1151 -35.43 -5.94 4.42
CA GLU A 1151 -34.58 -7.10 4.72
C GLU A 1151 -35.26 -8.12 5.65
N ILE A 1152 -35.94 -7.65 6.70
CA ILE A 1152 -36.63 -8.54 7.64
C ILE A 1152 -37.89 -9.14 7.01
N LEU A 1153 -38.56 -8.39 6.12
CA LEU A 1153 -39.69 -8.88 5.36
C LEU A 1153 -39.27 -9.99 4.38
N ASP A 1154 -38.13 -9.84 3.72
CA ASP A 1154 -37.54 -10.89 2.90
C ASP A 1154 -37.22 -12.14 3.72
N MET A 1155 -36.74 -11.97 4.96
CA MET A 1155 -36.58 -13.10 5.89
C MET A 1155 -37.92 -13.77 6.20
N ALA A 1156 -39.01 -13.02 6.37
CA ALA A 1156 -40.34 -13.56 6.61
C ALA A 1156 -40.85 -14.37 5.40
N VAL A 1157 -40.69 -13.83 4.19
CA VAL A 1157 -41.03 -14.50 2.91
C VAL A 1157 -40.21 -15.78 2.73
N ASN A 1158 -38.92 -15.73 3.06
CA ASN A 1158 -38.05 -16.91 3.02
C ASN A 1158 -38.49 -18.00 4.01
N GLU A 1159 -38.97 -17.64 5.20
CA GLU A 1159 -39.51 -18.63 6.14
C GLU A 1159 -40.84 -19.22 5.65
N ALA A 1160 -41.67 -18.43 4.94
CA ALA A 1160 -42.89 -18.91 4.28
C ALA A 1160 -42.58 -19.90 3.14
N LEU A 1161 -41.59 -19.61 2.30
CA LEU A 1161 -41.11 -20.52 1.23
C LEU A 1161 -40.70 -21.90 1.76
N ASN A 1162 -40.20 -21.97 3.00
CA ASN A 1162 -39.75 -23.19 3.63
C ASN A 1162 -40.88 -24.04 4.26
N ILE A 1163 -42.14 -23.58 4.19
CA ILE A 1163 -43.31 -24.34 4.62
C ILE A 1163 -43.70 -25.35 3.54
N ARG A 1164 -43.75 -26.64 3.91
CA ARG A 1164 -44.02 -27.75 2.97
C ARG A 1164 -45.49 -27.91 2.60
N ASP A 1165 -46.39 -27.49 3.48
CA ASP A 1165 -47.84 -27.54 3.23
C ASP A 1165 -48.24 -26.31 2.41
N SER A 1166 -48.70 -26.52 1.17
CA SER A 1166 -49.06 -25.42 0.27
C SER A 1166 -50.21 -24.58 0.81
N THR A 1167 -51.17 -25.19 1.52
CA THR A 1167 -52.32 -24.46 2.07
C THR A 1167 -51.89 -23.49 3.16
N VAL A 1168 -51.06 -23.96 4.10
CA VAL A 1168 -50.48 -23.12 5.17
C VAL A 1168 -49.53 -22.07 4.60
N ARG A 1169 -48.80 -22.40 3.53
CA ARG A 1169 -47.90 -21.45 2.88
C ARG A 1169 -48.66 -20.32 2.20
N ASP A 1170 -49.73 -20.63 1.47
CA ASP A 1170 -50.55 -19.64 0.79
C ASP A 1170 -51.25 -18.72 1.82
N GLU A 1171 -51.76 -19.29 2.92
CA GLU A 1171 -52.27 -18.50 4.07
C GLU A 1171 -51.21 -17.56 4.66
N VAL A 1172 -49.95 -18.02 4.78
CA VAL A 1172 -48.86 -17.18 5.28
C VAL A 1172 -48.49 -16.08 4.29
N TYR A 1173 -48.56 -16.34 2.98
CA TYR A 1173 -48.34 -15.30 1.98
C TYR A 1173 -49.43 -14.23 2.00
N ASP A 1174 -50.69 -14.62 2.14
CA ASP A 1174 -51.77 -13.66 2.23
C ASP A 1174 -51.62 -12.73 3.46
N GLU A 1175 -51.14 -13.27 4.60
CA GLU A 1175 -50.80 -12.46 5.79
C GLU A 1175 -49.58 -11.55 5.56
N LEU A 1176 -48.53 -12.06 4.89
CA LEU A 1176 -47.34 -11.27 4.58
C LEU A 1176 -47.62 -10.20 3.51
N ASP A 1177 -48.59 -10.40 2.62
CA ASP A 1177 -49.04 -9.38 1.64
C ASP A 1177 -49.45 -8.10 2.35
N MET A 1178 -50.13 -8.19 3.50
CA MET A 1178 -50.45 -7.00 4.29
C MET A 1178 -49.22 -6.33 4.89
N SER A 1179 -48.19 -7.10 5.29
CA SER A 1179 -46.92 -6.50 5.72
C SER A 1179 -46.19 -5.82 4.57
N ILE A 1180 -46.23 -6.43 3.37
CA ILE A 1180 -45.68 -5.88 2.13
C ILE A 1180 -46.37 -4.57 1.78
N ARG A 1181 -47.70 -4.53 1.78
CA ARG A 1181 -48.46 -3.29 1.52
C ARG A 1181 -48.16 -2.20 2.53
N VAL A 1182 -48.07 -2.53 3.82
CA VAL A 1182 -47.66 -1.56 4.85
C VAL A 1182 -46.27 -1.00 4.56
N VAL A 1183 -45.31 -1.82 4.12
CA VAL A 1183 -43.91 -1.43 3.86
C VAL A 1183 -43.71 -0.76 2.48
N GLN A 1184 -44.54 -1.06 1.47
CA GLN A 1184 -44.37 -0.60 0.08
C GLN A 1184 -45.35 0.51 -0.32
N GLU A 1185 -46.62 0.41 0.08
CA GLU A 1185 -47.70 1.31 -0.36
C GLU A 1185 -47.91 2.52 0.55
N HIS A 1186 -47.04 2.75 1.55
CA HIS A 1186 -47.08 3.92 2.45
C HIS A 1186 -48.45 4.13 3.14
N TRP A 1187 -49.06 3.06 3.65
CA TRP A 1187 -50.36 3.11 4.33
C TRP A 1187 -50.39 3.85 5.68
N LEU A 1188 -49.22 4.23 6.22
CA LEU A 1188 -49.04 4.93 7.51
C LEU A 1188 -48.67 6.39 7.25
#